data_AF-A0A6P4XU09-F1
#
_entry.id   AF-A0A6P4XU09-F1
#
_cell.length_a   1.000
_cell.length_b   1.000
_cell.length_c   1.000
_cell.angle_alpha   90.00
_cell.angle_beta   90.00
_cell.angle_gamma   90.00
#
_symmetry.space_group_name_H-M   'P 1'
#
loop_
_entity.id
_entity.type
_entity.pdbx_description
1 polymer ?
#
loop_
_entity_poly.entity_id
_entity_poly.type
_entity_poly.pdbx_seq_one_letter_code
_entity_poly.pdbx_strand_id
1 'polypeptide(L)'
;MVKQVQSPSSTSTLVQYSPATIECLESGATRGDQGTPIFGAVCTGGQWAWLARGASLEVVNTQTGTRQGAWCFGKTQKDPMVSISCVQEYEYQKSVKLVVGLQTGSGRGMVCLLDPNISKVIKAVDIPHKVTSVEPITNAGGIRTPKGFLSDLLYKFFFGIVAVGTAGGHAYLVDMAMDHEEESDEVNLSHLEVITMETRDLAAKRENALQRGRLFCLDITADCHRRGTFYYRTPDGKNINSFYSSNVAVSSLQFLKRTGTLAVGYNFGQFQLWRLAGPALDFSSNIENSTSAVTHFAYQEPENDPGNYCYLWVARGPLQTDPSEEVATSLLLYQMGYSRKETLLDSREVLYKELSTCGPTFQPSLGPTSEGPSPGSRLVSCYTLENHHSPEEGDRHEDSALEEEVLHGPDLSIAVFVWESPTVDPMSRSQCSLAVFDINRWYHAQMPVVFRLQEDLAEPCSFFSVFSLEDVMETASPDVMLDLFIDPLSISRFVSNVQDLFIDPLSISRFVSNVSPAPDQFYFPSALSFSTCCLMETGLVHCSFHGLQKKALSDLCKQGPSAMLTPHHHVGACLAAGLLPRNMEGSANMAVLHRVYSQGRAGKAGQHKTDKGEQTAQRETLLSVALDHNLVGFLTSCITQWAEGGQS
;
A
#
# COMPACT_ATOMS: atom_id res chain seq x y z
N MET A 1 -13.78 -9.78 -18.93
CA MET A 1 -13.31 -10.99 -18.23
C MET A 1 -11.85 -11.23 -18.60
N VAL A 2 -10.91 -10.79 -17.76
CA VAL A 2 -9.48 -11.05 -17.94
C VAL A 2 -9.26 -12.54 -17.64
N LYS A 3 -8.99 -13.35 -18.66
CA LYS A 3 -9.00 -14.83 -18.54
C LYS A 3 -7.76 -15.42 -17.84
N GLN A 4 -6.82 -14.61 -17.34
CA GLN A 4 -5.57 -15.06 -16.73
C GLN A 4 -5.12 -14.19 -15.54
N VAL A 5 -6.02 -13.98 -14.57
CA VAL A 5 -5.65 -13.35 -13.29
C VAL A 5 -5.34 -14.45 -12.27
N GLN A 6 -4.25 -14.33 -11.51
CA GLN A 6 -3.89 -15.34 -10.50
C GLN A 6 -4.85 -15.26 -9.31
N SER A 7 -5.60 -16.32 -9.02
CA SER A 7 -6.31 -16.50 -7.75
C SER A 7 -5.40 -17.01 -6.63
N PRO A 8 -5.78 -16.85 -5.35
CA PRO A 8 -5.03 -17.37 -4.22
C PRO A 8 -4.78 -18.88 -4.34
N SER A 9 -3.64 -19.32 -3.80
CA SER A 9 -3.29 -20.73 -3.70
C SER A 9 -3.97 -21.42 -2.52
N SER A 10 -4.31 -20.65 -1.49
CA SER A 10 -5.07 -21.08 -0.33
C SER A 10 -5.80 -19.89 0.28
N THR A 11 -7.03 -20.11 0.75
CA THR A 11 -7.83 -19.11 1.46
C THR A 11 -8.34 -19.75 2.76
N SER A 12 -8.17 -19.08 3.89
CA SER A 12 -8.69 -19.53 5.18
C SER A 12 -10.20 -19.38 5.23
N THR A 13 -10.86 -20.00 6.20
CA THR A 13 -12.22 -19.59 6.59
C THR A 13 -12.21 -18.18 7.19
N LEU A 14 -13.38 -17.54 7.25
CA LEU A 14 -13.57 -16.28 7.96
C LEU A 14 -13.28 -16.47 9.47
N VAL A 15 -12.29 -15.74 9.98
CA VAL A 15 -11.99 -15.65 11.42
C VAL A 15 -12.82 -14.50 11.98
N GLN A 16 -13.95 -14.82 12.59
CA GLN A 16 -14.89 -13.82 13.10
C GLN A 16 -14.32 -13.04 14.27
N TYR A 17 -14.67 -11.76 14.36
CA TYR A 17 -14.42 -10.96 15.55
C TYR A 17 -15.23 -11.45 16.75
N SER A 18 -14.78 -11.06 17.94
CA SER A 18 -15.58 -11.29 19.14
C SER A 18 -16.95 -10.58 19.04
N PRO A 19 -18.05 -11.14 19.56
CA PRO A 19 -19.37 -10.49 19.53
C PRO A 19 -19.35 -9.07 20.12
N ALA A 20 -18.54 -8.84 21.16
CA ALA A 20 -18.37 -7.53 21.79
C ALA A 20 -17.78 -6.47 20.84
N THR A 21 -16.95 -6.88 19.87
CA THR A 21 -16.40 -5.98 18.84
C THR A 21 -17.50 -5.55 17.87
N ILE A 22 -18.31 -6.49 17.39
CA ILE A 22 -19.45 -6.22 16.51
C ILE A 22 -20.46 -5.31 17.21
N GLU A 23 -20.87 -5.66 18.44
CA GLU A 23 -21.79 -4.85 19.23
C GLU A 23 -21.27 -3.43 19.50
N CYS A 24 -19.96 -3.26 19.70
CA CYS A 24 -19.35 -1.93 19.92
C CYS A 24 -19.39 -1.07 18.65
N LEU A 25 -19.08 -1.65 17.49
CA LEU A 25 -19.16 -0.97 16.20
C LEU A 25 -20.60 -0.61 15.85
N GLU A 26 -21.57 -1.50 16.12
CA GLU A 26 -22.99 -1.24 15.89
C GLU A 26 -23.57 -0.18 16.85
N SER A 27 -23.20 -0.23 18.13
CA SER A 27 -23.68 0.72 19.14
C SER A 27 -23.02 2.11 19.05
N GLY A 28 -21.85 2.19 18.44
CA GLY A 28 -21.15 3.44 18.15
C GLY A 28 -21.82 4.31 17.09
N ALA A 29 -22.74 3.73 16.31
CA ALA A 29 -23.56 4.44 15.36
C ALA A 29 -24.75 5.10 16.08
N THR A 30 -24.78 6.44 16.16
CA THR A 30 -26.00 7.12 16.61
C THR A 30 -27.15 6.93 15.61
N ARG A 31 -28.39 7.32 15.96
CA ARG A 31 -29.53 7.28 15.01
C ARG A 31 -29.27 8.03 13.70
N GLY A 32 -28.32 8.97 13.67
CA GLY A 32 -27.84 9.65 12.45
C GLY A 32 -26.73 8.91 11.71
N ASP A 33 -25.97 8.04 12.39
CA ASP A 33 -24.79 7.34 11.86
C ASP A 33 -25.05 5.88 11.48
N GLN A 34 -26.30 5.41 11.55
CA GLN A 34 -26.63 4.04 11.12
C GLN A 34 -26.29 3.76 9.63
N GLY A 35 -26.04 4.82 8.84
CA GLY A 35 -25.52 4.74 7.48
C GLY A 35 -24.02 5.04 7.30
N THR A 36 -23.26 5.34 8.35
CA THR A 36 -21.80 5.55 8.20
C THR A 36 -21.09 4.20 8.03
N PRO A 37 -20.26 4.05 6.99
CA PRO A 37 -19.54 2.80 6.73
C PRO A 37 -18.51 2.52 7.83
N ILE A 38 -18.21 1.24 8.05
CA ILE A 38 -17.04 0.84 8.83
C ILE A 38 -15.80 1.12 7.96
N PHE A 39 -14.73 1.57 8.59
CA PHE A 39 -13.42 1.63 7.96
C PHE A 39 -12.36 1.15 8.94
N GLY A 40 -11.22 0.72 8.41
CA GLY A 40 -10.18 0.09 9.21
C GLY A 40 -8.90 -0.06 8.42
N ALA A 41 -7.81 -0.36 9.12
CA ALA A 41 -6.56 -0.75 8.50
C ALA A 41 -5.79 -1.73 9.39
N VAL A 42 -4.92 -2.50 8.77
CA VAL A 42 -3.94 -3.33 9.46
C VAL A 42 -2.71 -2.48 9.81
N CYS A 43 -2.22 -2.57 11.04
CA CYS A 43 -1.00 -1.86 11.45
C CYS A 43 0.23 -2.41 10.71
N THR A 44 1.27 -1.59 10.59
CA THR A 44 2.51 -1.86 9.82
C THR A 44 3.18 -3.18 10.21
N GLY A 45 3.13 -3.55 11.50
CA GLY A 45 3.68 -4.81 12.01
C GLY A 45 2.83 -6.06 11.74
N GLY A 46 1.66 -5.91 11.11
CA GLY A 46 0.76 -7.01 10.74
C GLY A 46 0.07 -7.73 11.89
N GLN A 47 0.41 -7.44 13.16
CA GLN A 47 -0.11 -8.15 14.34
C GLN A 47 -1.49 -7.65 14.79
N TRP A 48 -1.76 -6.37 14.61
CA TRP A 48 -3.02 -5.73 15.00
C TRP A 48 -3.68 -5.06 13.80
N ALA A 49 -5.00 -4.99 13.85
CA ALA A 49 -5.80 -4.14 12.98
C ALA A 49 -6.75 -3.30 13.84
N TRP A 50 -7.16 -2.15 13.32
CA TRP A 50 -8.16 -1.31 13.95
C TRP A 50 -9.38 -1.13 13.05
N LEU A 51 -10.55 -1.00 13.67
CA LEU A 51 -11.82 -0.75 13.01
C LEU A 51 -12.52 0.42 13.69
N ALA A 52 -13.10 1.32 12.90
CA ALA A 52 -13.81 2.49 13.39
C ALA A 52 -15.20 2.60 12.75
N ARG A 53 -16.18 3.02 13.55
CA ARG A 53 -17.51 3.44 13.09
C ARG A 53 -18.11 4.44 14.06
N GLY A 54 -18.59 5.58 13.55
CA GLY A 54 -19.11 6.65 14.40
C GLY A 54 -18.06 7.06 15.43
N ALA A 55 -18.40 6.98 16.72
CA ALA A 55 -17.47 7.28 17.82
C ALA A 55 -16.68 6.06 18.35
N SER A 56 -16.95 4.85 17.84
CA SER A 56 -16.36 3.62 18.35
C SER A 56 -15.11 3.22 17.57
N LEU A 57 -14.05 2.85 18.30
CA LEU A 57 -12.79 2.30 17.80
C LEU A 57 -12.53 0.96 18.47
N GLU A 58 -12.21 -0.04 17.67
CA GLU A 58 -11.86 -1.39 18.09
C GLU A 58 -10.46 -1.73 17.57
N VAL A 59 -9.67 -2.46 18.35
CA VAL A 59 -8.36 -3.00 17.96
C VAL A 59 -8.41 -4.50 18.16
N VAL A 60 -8.05 -5.26 17.13
CA VAL A 60 -8.13 -6.72 17.08
C VAL A 60 -6.78 -7.33 16.73
N ASN A 61 -6.53 -8.55 17.21
CA ASN A 61 -5.40 -9.35 16.78
C ASN A 61 -5.70 -9.96 15.40
N THR A 62 -4.80 -9.77 14.45
CA THR A 62 -5.00 -10.20 13.05
C THR A 62 -4.94 -11.71 12.88
N GLN A 63 -4.36 -12.47 13.80
CA GLN A 63 -4.26 -13.92 13.69
C GLN A 63 -5.49 -14.64 14.28
N THR A 64 -6.10 -14.06 15.32
CA THR A 64 -7.17 -14.71 16.10
C THR A 64 -8.53 -14.00 15.99
N GLY A 65 -8.58 -12.77 15.51
CA GLY A 65 -9.78 -11.92 15.51
C GLY A 65 -10.19 -11.44 16.92
N THR A 66 -9.38 -11.70 17.95
CA THR A 66 -9.72 -11.34 19.33
C THR A 66 -9.44 -9.87 19.62
N ARG A 67 -10.35 -9.21 20.32
CA ARG A 67 -10.23 -7.82 20.76
C ARG A 67 -9.01 -7.63 21.67
N GLN A 68 -8.18 -6.66 21.33
CA GLN A 68 -6.98 -6.23 22.08
C GLN A 68 -7.21 -4.91 22.81
N GLY A 69 -7.99 -4.01 22.24
CA GLY A 69 -8.30 -2.72 22.83
C GLY A 69 -9.52 -2.10 22.21
N ALA A 70 -10.10 -1.12 22.88
CA ALA A 70 -11.23 -0.38 22.33
C ALA A 70 -11.54 0.90 23.08
N TRP A 71 -12.20 1.82 22.39
CA TRP A 71 -12.60 3.09 22.95
C TRP A 71 -13.85 3.64 22.25
N CYS A 72 -14.68 4.36 23.00
CA CYS A 72 -15.85 5.05 22.46
C CYS A 72 -15.78 6.53 22.85
N PHE A 73 -15.43 7.36 21.87
CA PHE A 73 -15.21 8.79 22.05
C PHE A 73 -16.53 9.53 22.35
N GLY A 74 -16.45 10.69 23.01
CA GLY A 74 -17.63 11.52 23.31
C GLY A 74 -18.57 10.99 24.40
N LYS A 75 -18.47 9.70 24.77
CA LYS A 75 -19.31 9.08 25.81
C LYS A 75 -19.19 9.77 27.17
N THR A 76 -17.97 10.15 27.56
CA THR A 76 -17.69 10.84 28.83
C THR A 76 -18.27 12.26 28.84
N GLN A 77 -18.16 12.97 27.70
CA GLN A 77 -18.70 14.33 27.53
C GLN A 77 -20.21 14.34 27.27
N LYS A 78 -20.82 13.19 26.95
CA LYS A 78 -22.19 13.05 26.47
C LYS A 78 -22.45 13.85 25.19
N ASP A 79 -21.45 13.97 24.32
CA ASP A 79 -21.61 14.54 22.98
C ASP A 79 -21.94 13.40 21.99
N PRO A 80 -23.21 13.29 21.53
CA PRO A 80 -23.59 12.24 20.59
C PRO A 80 -23.11 12.51 19.16
N MET A 81 -22.55 13.69 18.87
CA MET A 81 -22.15 14.09 17.52
C MET A 81 -20.67 13.82 17.23
N VAL A 82 -19.95 13.20 18.18
CA VAL A 82 -18.55 12.83 18.00
C VAL A 82 -18.46 11.69 16.99
N SER A 83 -17.58 11.84 16.01
CA SER A 83 -17.29 10.79 15.02
C SER A 83 -15.80 10.75 14.69
N ILE A 84 -15.30 9.54 14.48
CA ILE A 84 -13.94 9.27 14.02
C ILE A 84 -13.89 9.50 12.52
N SER A 85 -12.93 10.31 12.10
CA SER A 85 -12.72 10.71 10.70
C SER A 85 -11.48 10.09 10.08
N CYS A 86 -10.46 9.78 10.88
CA CYS A 86 -9.22 9.17 10.43
C CYS A 86 -8.47 8.57 11.63
N VAL A 87 -7.68 7.53 11.37
CA VAL A 87 -6.83 6.87 12.37
C VAL A 87 -5.49 6.56 11.70
N GLN A 88 -4.39 6.83 12.39
CA GLN A 88 -3.04 6.50 11.92
C GLN A 88 -2.22 5.88 13.06
N GLU A 89 -1.40 4.90 12.72
CA GLU A 89 -0.46 4.27 13.64
C GLU A 89 0.61 5.26 14.10
N TYR A 90 0.90 5.28 15.40
CA TYR A 90 1.94 6.10 16.00
C TYR A 90 2.78 5.25 16.95
N GLU A 91 4.00 4.93 16.55
CA GLU A 91 4.91 4.19 17.42
C GLU A 91 5.49 5.12 18.48
N TYR A 92 5.33 4.79 19.76
CA TYR A 92 5.93 5.55 20.86
C TYR A 92 6.39 4.60 21.96
N GLN A 93 7.62 4.80 22.46
CA GLN A 93 8.24 3.95 23.49
C GLN A 93 8.21 2.44 23.11
N LYS A 94 8.46 2.11 21.84
CA LYS A 94 8.42 0.74 21.29
C LYS A 94 7.06 0.05 21.42
N SER A 95 5.99 0.83 21.47
CA SER A 95 4.62 0.35 21.56
C SER A 95 3.76 1.09 20.55
N VAL A 96 2.89 0.34 19.88
CA VAL A 96 1.93 0.88 18.92
C VAL A 96 0.86 1.67 19.66
N LYS A 97 0.72 2.94 19.32
CA LYS A 97 -0.40 3.83 19.70
C LYS A 97 -1.18 4.21 18.45
N LEU A 98 -2.35 4.81 18.63
CA LEU A 98 -3.19 5.28 17.53
C LEU A 98 -3.45 6.78 17.68
N VAL A 99 -3.11 7.55 16.65
CA VAL A 99 -3.55 8.95 16.52
C VAL A 99 -4.91 8.93 15.86
N VAL A 100 -5.91 9.47 16.54
CA VAL A 100 -7.31 9.43 16.13
C VAL A 100 -7.80 10.87 15.90
N GLY A 101 -8.22 11.16 14.67
CA GLY A 101 -8.83 12.43 14.31
C GLY A 101 -10.35 12.37 14.42
N LEU A 102 -10.94 13.33 15.12
CA LEU A 102 -12.35 13.36 15.49
C LEU A 102 -13.02 14.64 15.00
N GLN A 103 -14.29 14.53 14.65
CA GLN A 103 -15.19 15.65 14.39
C GLN A 103 -16.21 15.75 15.53
N THR A 104 -16.48 16.97 15.99
CA THR A 104 -17.43 17.21 17.09
C THR A 104 -18.65 18.02 16.63
N GLY A 105 -19.73 17.98 17.40
CA GLY A 105 -20.98 18.69 17.07
C GLY A 105 -20.84 20.21 17.02
N SER A 106 -19.78 20.76 17.62
CA SER A 106 -19.49 22.21 17.64
C SER A 106 -18.90 22.75 16.33
N GLY A 107 -18.62 21.89 15.35
CA GLY A 107 -17.92 22.26 14.12
C GLY A 107 -16.40 22.33 14.28
N ARG A 108 -15.89 22.01 15.47
CA ARG A 108 -14.46 21.85 15.79
C ARG A 108 -14.03 20.41 15.58
N GLY A 109 -12.73 20.18 15.68
CA GLY A 109 -12.13 18.86 15.64
C GLY A 109 -11.36 18.56 16.92
N MET A 110 -10.95 17.30 17.07
CA MET A 110 -10.09 16.86 18.16
C MET A 110 -9.12 15.82 17.63
N VAL A 111 -7.87 15.85 18.12
CA VAL A 111 -6.88 14.79 17.88
C VAL A 111 -6.57 14.11 19.20
N CYS A 112 -6.74 12.79 19.24
CA CYS A 112 -6.45 11.98 20.42
C CYS A 112 -5.31 11.01 20.13
N LEU A 113 -4.44 10.79 21.11
CA LEU A 113 -3.51 9.68 21.13
C LEU A 113 -4.08 8.60 22.05
N LEU A 114 -4.44 7.46 21.48
CA LEU A 114 -4.98 6.30 22.19
C LEU A 114 -3.89 5.25 22.38
N ASP A 115 -3.79 4.70 23.59
CA ASP A 115 -3.02 3.49 23.87
C ASP A 115 -3.93 2.26 23.88
N PRO A 116 -3.84 1.37 22.86
CA PRO A 116 -4.66 0.17 22.81
C PRO A 116 -4.45 -0.79 23.98
N ASN A 117 -3.23 -0.88 24.51
CA ASN A 117 -2.86 -1.87 25.55
C ASN A 117 -3.59 -1.63 26.87
N ILE A 118 -3.87 -0.37 27.18
CA ILE A 118 -4.61 0.04 28.37
C ILE A 118 -5.99 0.60 28.03
N SER A 119 -6.33 0.65 26.73
CA SER A 119 -7.57 1.23 26.20
C SER A 119 -7.88 2.58 26.83
N LYS A 120 -6.94 3.54 26.74
CA LYS A 120 -7.06 4.89 27.32
C LYS A 120 -6.52 5.95 26.36
N VAL A 121 -7.22 7.08 26.26
CA VAL A 121 -6.69 8.30 25.64
C VAL A 121 -5.64 8.91 26.57
N ILE A 122 -4.42 9.03 26.07
CA ILE A 122 -3.26 9.53 26.85
C ILE A 122 -2.89 10.98 26.49
N LYS A 123 -3.37 11.48 25.36
CA LYS A 123 -3.26 12.89 24.97
C LYS A 123 -4.46 13.29 24.12
N ALA A 124 -4.99 14.49 24.32
CA ALA A 124 -6.09 15.02 23.51
C ALA A 124 -5.90 16.52 23.24
N VAL A 125 -6.11 16.92 21.99
CA VAL A 125 -5.84 18.26 21.49
C VAL A 125 -7.05 18.80 20.73
N ASP A 126 -7.50 19.98 21.12
CA ASP A 126 -8.61 20.70 20.48
C ASP A 126 -8.14 21.38 19.17
N ILE A 127 -8.80 21.06 18.06
CA ILE A 127 -8.50 21.59 16.73
C ILE A 127 -9.58 22.59 16.30
N PRO A 128 -9.23 23.79 15.79
CA PRO A 128 -10.21 24.83 15.43
C PRO A 128 -11.27 24.41 14.42
N HIS A 129 -10.97 23.42 13.58
CA HIS A 129 -11.83 22.91 12.52
C HIS A 129 -11.95 21.39 12.61
N LYS A 130 -13.03 20.83 12.07
CA LYS A 130 -13.22 19.38 11.94
C LYS A 130 -11.99 18.72 11.33
N VAL A 131 -11.43 17.73 12.01
CA VAL A 131 -10.31 16.93 11.49
C VAL A 131 -10.82 16.03 10.36
N THR A 132 -10.00 15.88 9.33
CA THR A 132 -10.30 15.04 8.16
C THR A 132 -9.17 14.08 7.81
N SER A 133 -7.94 14.37 8.23
CA SER A 133 -6.79 13.49 8.05
C SER A 133 -5.73 13.77 9.11
N VAL A 134 -4.96 12.76 9.50
CA VAL A 134 -3.82 12.89 10.40
C VAL A 134 -2.63 12.11 9.85
N GLU A 135 -1.42 12.60 10.10
CA GLU A 135 -0.19 11.92 9.70
C GLU A 135 0.93 12.19 10.72
N PRO A 136 1.38 11.16 11.46
CA PRO A 136 2.59 11.22 12.26
C PRO A 136 3.83 11.55 11.44
N ILE A 137 4.52 12.62 11.83
CA ILE A 137 5.78 13.04 11.17
C ILE A 137 6.98 12.46 11.91
N THR A 138 6.96 12.55 13.24
CA THR A 138 7.99 11.97 14.11
C THR A 138 7.42 11.68 15.48
N ASN A 139 7.92 10.63 16.11
CA ASN A 139 7.63 10.29 17.50
C ASN A 139 8.68 10.81 18.49
N ALA A 140 9.71 11.49 17.98
CA ALA A 140 10.83 12.01 18.74
C ALA A 140 10.80 13.54 18.79
N GLY A 141 11.66 14.11 19.63
CA GLY A 141 11.94 15.53 19.69
C GLY A 141 13.38 15.81 20.11
N GLY A 142 13.81 17.06 19.91
CA GLY A 142 15.13 17.54 20.32
C GLY A 142 16.28 16.86 19.57
N ILE A 143 17.34 16.51 20.31
CA ILE A 143 18.59 15.95 19.74
C ILE A 143 18.36 14.58 19.08
N ARG A 144 17.27 13.88 19.43
CA ARG A 144 16.95 12.55 18.87
C ARG A 144 16.27 12.63 17.52
N THR A 145 15.79 13.80 17.11
CA THR A 145 15.14 13.99 15.82
C THR A 145 16.20 14.03 14.72
N PRO A 146 16.10 13.18 13.69
CA PRO A 146 17.07 13.18 12.59
C PRO A 146 17.21 14.57 11.96
N LYS A 147 18.45 15.07 11.89
CA LYS A 147 18.73 16.40 11.36
C LYS A 147 18.53 16.41 9.84
N GLY A 148 18.04 17.53 9.32
CA GLY A 148 17.94 17.79 7.88
C GLY A 148 16.54 17.68 7.28
N PHE A 149 15.63 16.90 7.87
CA PHE A 149 14.25 16.77 7.37
C PHE A 149 13.29 17.85 7.88
N LEU A 150 13.57 18.40 9.06
CA LEU A 150 12.73 19.38 9.75
C LEU A 150 13.51 20.67 10.00
N SER A 151 12.81 21.80 10.03
CA SER A 151 13.41 23.09 10.37
C SER A 151 13.93 23.12 11.81
N ASP A 152 14.91 24.01 12.04
CA ASP A 152 15.43 24.33 13.36
C ASP A 152 14.36 24.56 14.42
N LEU A 153 13.28 25.25 14.05
CA LEU A 153 12.16 25.49 14.94
C LEU A 153 11.46 24.19 15.33
N LEU A 154 11.14 23.34 14.34
CA LEU A 154 10.38 22.12 14.56
C LEU A 154 11.20 21.10 15.36
N TYR A 155 12.41 20.76 14.92
CA TYR A 155 13.16 19.69 15.59
C TYR A 155 13.65 20.09 16.99
N LYS A 156 13.88 21.38 17.27
CA LYS A 156 14.32 21.84 18.60
C LYS A 156 13.19 21.96 19.61
N PHE A 157 11.99 22.35 19.17
CA PHE A 157 10.92 22.77 20.07
C PHE A 157 9.64 21.93 19.97
N PHE A 158 9.52 21.01 19.01
CA PHE A 158 8.37 20.10 18.94
C PHE A 158 8.83 18.69 19.34
N PHE A 159 7.98 17.99 20.09
CA PHE A 159 8.26 16.66 20.61
C PHE A 159 7.09 15.72 20.31
N GLY A 160 7.28 14.88 19.31
CA GLY A 160 6.17 14.16 18.69
C GLY A 160 5.37 15.10 17.80
N ILE A 161 5.59 15.07 16.49
CA ILE A 161 4.90 15.95 15.56
C ILE A 161 3.84 15.15 14.82
N VAL A 162 2.61 15.65 14.84
CA VAL A 162 1.51 15.13 14.05
C VAL A 162 1.03 16.23 13.10
N ALA A 163 0.96 15.92 11.81
CA ALA A 163 0.27 16.75 10.85
C ALA A 163 -1.24 16.50 10.92
N VAL A 164 -2.03 17.57 10.92
CA VAL A 164 -3.49 17.53 11.05
C VAL A 164 -4.12 18.31 9.91
N GLY A 165 -4.83 17.60 9.05
CA GLY A 165 -5.61 18.16 7.95
C GLY A 165 -7.06 18.38 8.39
N THR A 166 -7.67 19.46 7.94
CA THR A 166 -9.03 19.82 8.36
C THR A 166 -9.98 20.11 7.21
N ALA A 167 -11.28 20.05 7.52
CA ALA A 167 -12.29 20.80 6.80
C ALA A 167 -11.91 22.30 6.85
N GLY A 168 -12.05 23.02 5.74
CA GLY A 168 -11.47 24.34 5.57
C GLY A 168 -10.22 24.36 4.69
N GLY A 169 -9.46 23.25 4.62
CA GLY A 169 -8.20 23.17 3.87
C GLY A 169 -6.95 23.59 4.67
N HIS A 170 -7.04 23.64 6.00
CA HIS A 170 -5.87 23.88 6.86
C HIS A 170 -5.04 22.61 7.03
N ALA A 171 -3.72 22.76 7.09
CA ALA A 171 -2.80 21.71 7.50
C ALA A 171 -1.92 22.25 8.63
N TYR A 172 -2.09 21.69 9.83
CA TYR A 172 -1.34 22.07 11.02
C TYR A 172 -0.23 21.06 11.29
N LEU A 173 0.94 21.51 11.74
CA LEU A 173 1.91 20.69 12.44
C LEU A 173 1.72 20.94 13.93
N VAL A 174 1.34 19.92 14.68
CA VAL A 174 1.02 20.03 16.12
C VAL A 174 2.15 19.44 16.93
N ASP A 175 2.61 20.19 17.95
CA ASP A 175 3.50 19.68 18.99
C ASP A 175 2.69 18.80 19.94
N MET A 176 2.89 17.48 19.88
CA MET A 176 2.25 16.54 20.80
C MET A 176 2.92 16.55 22.18
N ALA A 177 3.95 17.37 22.42
CA ALA A 177 4.64 17.53 23.70
C ALA A 177 4.87 16.20 24.44
N MET A 178 5.41 15.21 23.72
CA MET A 178 5.64 13.86 24.25
C MET A 178 6.75 13.81 25.29
N ASP A 179 7.49 14.91 25.46
CA ASP A 179 8.48 15.16 26.51
C ASP A 179 7.86 15.66 27.84
N HIS A 180 6.56 15.97 27.85
CA HIS A 180 5.85 16.49 29.01
C HIS A 180 4.77 15.50 29.48
N GLU A 181 4.82 15.09 30.75
CA GLU A 181 4.00 14.00 31.31
C GLU A 181 2.56 14.41 31.68
N GLU A 182 2.17 15.66 31.46
CA GLU A 182 0.81 16.11 31.76
C GLU A 182 -0.22 15.38 30.88
N GLU A 183 -1.05 14.56 31.53
CA GLU A 183 -2.13 13.84 30.87
C GLU A 183 -3.18 14.83 30.36
N SER A 184 -3.59 14.66 29.11
CA SER A 184 -4.80 15.27 28.58
C SER A 184 -5.69 14.18 28.02
N ASP A 185 -6.97 14.28 28.30
CA ASP A 185 -7.99 13.38 27.81
C ASP A 185 -9.08 14.17 27.12
N GLU A 186 -10.10 13.49 26.63
CA GLU A 186 -11.21 14.14 25.94
C GLU A 186 -11.88 15.21 26.80
N VAL A 187 -11.87 15.09 28.13
CA VAL A 187 -12.52 16.08 29.01
C VAL A 187 -11.60 17.29 29.25
N ASN A 188 -10.31 17.05 29.39
CA ASN A 188 -9.29 18.06 29.70
C ASN A 188 -8.39 18.26 28.47
N LEU A 189 -8.95 18.93 27.47
CA LEU A 189 -8.28 19.15 26.19
C LEU A 189 -7.12 20.13 26.32
N SER A 190 -6.02 19.78 25.66
CA SER A 190 -4.97 20.76 25.37
C SER A 190 -5.44 21.69 24.25
N HIS A 191 -5.26 23.00 24.41
CA HIS A 191 -5.60 23.97 23.36
C HIS A 191 -4.37 24.35 22.53
N LEU A 192 -4.58 24.72 21.27
CA LEU A 192 -3.49 25.16 20.41
C LEU A 192 -3.07 26.61 20.67
N GLU A 193 -1.76 26.85 20.59
CA GLU A 193 -1.13 28.16 20.48
C GLU A 193 -0.40 28.24 19.13
N VAL A 194 -1.02 28.94 18.18
CA VAL A 194 -0.49 29.08 16.81
C VAL A 194 0.76 29.95 16.84
N ILE A 195 1.86 29.40 16.34
CA ILE A 195 3.12 30.11 16.14
C ILE A 195 3.40 30.28 14.64
N THR A 196 4.32 31.18 14.34
CA THR A 196 4.83 31.41 12.97
C THR A 196 6.34 31.17 12.92
N MET A 197 6.88 31.00 11.71
CA MET A 197 8.34 30.90 11.51
C MET A 197 9.12 32.13 12.00
N GLU A 198 8.45 33.26 12.21
CA GLU A 198 9.04 34.51 12.72
C GLU A 198 9.01 34.61 14.26
N THR A 199 8.40 33.63 14.94
CA THR A 199 8.20 33.68 16.38
C THR A 199 9.55 33.56 17.11
N ARG A 200 9.88 34.59 17.91
CA ARG A 200 11.08 34.63 18.77
C ARG A 200 10.83 34.05 20.16
N ASP A 201 11.92 33.72 20.85
CA ASP A 201 11.94 33.22 22.23
C ASP A 201 11.12 31.94 22.44
N LEU A 202 11.18 31.04 21.45
CA LEU A 202 10.37 29.83 21.38
C LEU A 202 10.49 28.94 22.61
N ALA A 203 11.68 28.78 23.19
CA ALA A 203 11.87 27.99 24.40
C ALA A 203 11.01 28.49 25.57
N ALA A 204 11.11 29.79 25.90
CA ALA A 204 10.38 30.40 26.99
C ALA A 204 8.87 30.43 26.72
N LYS A 205 8.47 30.68 25.47
CA LYS A 205 7.05 30.67 25.08
C LYS A 205 6.45 29.27 25.13
N ARG A 206 7.19 28.24 24.72
CA ARG A 206 6.73 26.85 24.78
C ARG A 206 6.48 26.44 26.21
N GLU A 207 7.44 26.70 27.09
CA GLU A 207 7.32 26.44 28.52
C GLU A 207 6.09 27.14 29.12
N ASN A 208 5.89 28.43 28.80
CA ASN A 208 4.73 29.18 29.26
C ASN A 208 3.39 28.67 28.66
N ALA A 209 3.40 28.17 27.43
CA ALA A 209 2.23 27.56 26.80
C ALA A 209 1.87 26.24 27.50
N LEU A 210 2.85 25.37 27.75
CA LEU A 210 2.65 24.11 28.47
C LEU A 210 2.08 24.35 29.87
N GLN A 211 2.63 25.30 30.63
CA GLN A 211 2.09 25.69 31.94
C GLN A 211 0.64 26.19 31.92
N ARG A 212 0.12 26.59 30.76
CA ARG A 212 -1.27 27.02 30.54
C ARG A 212 -2.14 25.91 29.90
N GLY A 213 -1.65 24.68 29.81
CA GLY A 213 -2.33 23.57 29.12
C GLY A 213 -2.46 23.80 27.62
N ARG A 214 -1.46 24.46 26.99
CA ARG A 214 -1.45 24.76 25.56
C ARG A 214 -0.28 24.13 24.84
N LEU A 215 -0.52 23.73 23.60
CA LEU A 215 0.45 23.11 22.71
C LEU A 215 0.75 24.00 21.52
N PHE A 216 2.00 24.04 21.11
CA PHE A 216 2.37 24.78 19.90
C PHE A 216 1.80 24.11 18.64
N CYS A 217 1.42 24.94 17.68
CA CYS A 217 1.17 24.46 16.32
C CYS A 217 1.62 25.47 15.27
N LEU A 218 1.96 24.95 14.08
CA LEU A 218 2.26 25.74 12.89
C LEU A 218 1.24 25.42 11.80
N ASP A 219 0.51 26.41 11.32
CA ASP A 219 -0.35 26.27 10.13
C ASP A 219 0.50 26.50 8.88
N ILE A 220 0.89 25.43 8.19
CA ILE A 220 1.73 25.53 6.99
C ILE A 220 0.96 26.06 5.78
N THR A 221 -0.38 25.98 5.80
CA THR A 221 -1.22 26.52 4.72
C THR A 221 -1.82 27.88 5.07
N ALA A 222 -1.42 28.53 6.17
CA ALA A 222 -1.99 29.80 6.63
C ALA A 222 -2.11 30.86 5.52
N ASP A 223 -1.05 31.05 4.72
CA ASP A 223 -1.03 32.04 3.64
C ASP A 223 -1.91 31.65 2.43
N CYS A 224 -2.42 30.41 2.37
CA CYS A 224 -3.44 29.99 1.42
C CYS A 224 -4.84 30.52 1.79
N HIS A 225 -5.05 31.05 3.00
CA HIS A 225 -6.38 31.44 3.47
C HIS A 225 -6.53 32.95 3.58
N ARG A 226 -7.57 33.52 2.94
CA ARG A 226 -7.93 34.93 3.13
C ARG A 226 -9.44 35.10 3.11
N ARG A 227 -9.99 35.69 4.19
CA ARG A 227 -11.41 36.09 4.30
C ARG A 227 -12.40 34.96 3.94
N GLY A 228 -12.16 33.75 4.45
CA GLY A 228 -13.01 32.56 4.20
C GLY A 228 -12.88 31.94 2.81
N THR A 229 -11.85 32.33 2.06
CA THR A 229 -11.48 31.74 0.77
C THR A 229 -10.15 31.02 0.91
N PHE A 230 -10.08 29.80 0.38
CA PHE A 230 -8.86 29.03 0.19
C PHE A 230 -8.31 29.28 -1.21
N TYR A 231 -7.04 29.67 -1.31
CA TYR A 231 -6.32 29.93 -2.54
C TYR A 231 -5.34 28.79 -2.79
N TYR A 232 -5.63 28.00 -3.81
CA TYR A 232 -4.70 26.99 -4.31
C TYR A 232 -3.66 27.71 -5.18
N ARG A 233 -2.39 27.61 -4.81
CA ARG A 233 -1.31 28.45 -5.33
C ARG A 233 -0.09 27.65 -5.68
N THR A 234 0.76 28.22 -6.53
CA THR A 234 2.08 27.69 -6.88
C THR A 234 3.15 28.13 -5.86
N PRO A 235 4.35 27.51 -5.87
CA PRO A 235 5.47 27.88 -4.99
C PRO A 235 5.89 29.36 -5.03
N ASP A 236 5.74 30.03 -6.18
CA ASP A 236 6.07 31.46 -6.35
C ASP A 236 5.00 32.40 -5.74
N GLY A 237 3.92 31.84 -5.18
CA GLY A 237 2.81 32.58 -4.58
C GLY A 237 1.69 32.95 -5.55
N LYS A 238 1.77 32.56 -6.83
CA LYS A 238 0.70 32.82 -7.81
C LYS A 238 -0.49 31.88 -7.55
N ASN A 239 -1.68 32.47 -7.45
CA ASN A 239 -2.93 31.73 -7.32
C ASN A 239 -3.24 30.98 -8.63
N ILE A 240 -3.44 29.67 -8.52
CA ILE A 240 -3.95 28.81 -9.61
C ILE A 240 -5.48 28.87 -9.62
N ASN A 241 -6.11 28.72 -8.44
CA ASN A 241 -7.57 28.79 -8.29
C ASN A 241 -7.96 29.17 -6.86
N SER A 242 -9.24 29.47 -6.64
CA SER A 242 -9.80 29.82 -5.33
C SER A 242 -11.11 29.10 -5.08
N PHE A 243 -11.31 28.70 -3.84
CA PHE A 243 -12.48 27.97 -3.38
C PHE A 243 -13.00 28.61 -2.09
N TYR A 244 -14.30 28.53 -1.84
CA TYR A 244 -14.80 28.81 -0.49
C TYR A 244 -14.21 27.79 0.48
N SER A 245 -13.62 28.23 1.59
CA SER A 245 -12.99 27.32 2.56
C SER A 245 -13.97 26.26 3.07
N SER A 246 -15.27 26.58 3.15
CA SER A 246 -16.33 25.62 3.51
C SER A 246 -16.44 24.40 2.57
N ASN A 247 -15.93 24.51 1.34
CA ASN A 247 -16.01 23.47 0.32
C ASN A 247 -14.68 22.73 0.14
N VAL A 248 -13.65 23.09 0.91
CA VAL A 248 -12.33 22.48 0.85
C VAL A 248 -12.13 21.61 2.09
N ALA A 249 -11.58 20.42 1.88
CA ALA A 249 -11.06 19.58 2.95
C ALA A 249 -9.71 19.01 2.53
N VAL A 250 -8.79 18.91 3.48
CA VAL A 250 -7.61 18.05 3.32
C VAL A 250 -8.09 16.61 3.40
N SER A 251 -8.00 15.88 2.30
CA SER A 251 -8.55 14.53 2.18
C SER A 251 -7.53 13.43 2.42
N SER A 252 -6.23 13.75 2.32
CA SER A 252 -5.15 12.80 2.56
C SER A 252 -3.87 13.55 2.96
N LEU A 253 -3.08 12.94 3.84
CA LEU A 253 -1.76 13.40 4.25
C LEU A 253 -0.79 12.21 4.22
N GLN A 254 0.44 12.46 3.78
CA GLN A 254 1.52 11.48 3.91
C GLN A 254 2.87 12.18 4.06
N PHE A 255 3.66 11.76 5.05
CA PHE A 255 5.01 12.25 5.25
C PHE A 255 6.02 11.38 4.52
N LEU A 256 6.69 12.00 3.55
CA LEU A 256 7.71 11.38 2.73
C LEU A 256 9.06 11.52 3.43
N LYS A 257 9.38 10.55 4.30
CA LYS A 257 10.58 10.60 5.16
C LYS A 257 11.86 10.86 4.36
N ARG A 258 12.07 10.16 3.23
CA ARG A 258 13.28 10.27 2.38
C ARG A 258 13.46 11.65 1.74
N THR A 259 12.43 12.51 1.73
CA THR A 259 12.49 13.84 1.12
C THR A 259 12.17 14.96 2.12
N GLY A 260 11.84 14.63 3.39
CA GLY A 260 11.42 15.60 4.41
C GLY A 260 10.19 16.41 4.01
N THR A 261 9.30 15.83 3.22
CA THR A 261 8.17 16.52 2.58
C THR A 261 6.84 15.96 3.05
N LEU A 262 5.87 16.82 3.35
CA LEU A 262 4.49 16.46 3.61
C LEU A 262 3.67 16.61 2.32
N ALA A 263 3.12 15.52 1.82
CA ALA A 263 2.12 15.54 0.76
C ALA A 263 0.75 15.87 1.36
N VAL A 264 0.08 16.89 0.81
CA VAL A 264 -1.24 17.36 1.24
C VAL A 264 -2.21 17.23 0.08
N GLY A 265 -3.11 16.24 0.15
CA GLY A 265 -4.14 15.98 -0.83
C GLY A 265 -5.47 16.64 -0.45
N TYR A 266 -6.23 17.08 -1.45
CA TYR A 266 -7.51 17.78 -1.24
C TYR A 266 -8.70 17.05 -1.86
N ASN A 267 -9.88 17.31 -1.31
CA ASN A 267 -11.16 16.76 -1.77
C ASN A 267 -11.53 17.12 -3.22
N PHE A 268 -10.93 18.19 -3.76
CA PHE A 268 -11.08 18.57 -5.18
C PHE A 268 -10.04 17.90 -6.11
N GLY A 269 -9.29 16.91 -5.61
CA GLY A 269 -8.45 16.01 -6.39
C GLY A 269 -7.05 16.51 -6.73
N GLN A 270 -6.63 17.61 -6.13
CA GLN A 270 -5.27 18.14 -6.27
C GLN A 270 -4.45 17.95 -5.00
N PHE A 271 -3.13 18.10 -5.12
CA PHE A 271 -2.25 17.97 -3.98
C PHE A 271 -1.10 18.99 -4.01
N GLN A 272 -0.47 19.20 -2.87
CA GLN A 272 0.70 20.04 -2.70
C GLN A 272 1.80 19.28 -1.97
N LEU A 273 3.05 19.62 -2.25
CA LEU A 273 4.21 19.09 -1.54
C LEU A 273 4.84 20.21 -0.70
N TRP A 274 4.90 19.99 0.61
CA TRP A 274 5.39 20.94 1.59
C TRP A 274 6.66 20.44 2.25
N ARG A 275 7.80 21.07 1.98
CA ARG A 275 9.08 20.71 2.60
C ARG A 275 9.14 21.24 4.02
N LEU A 276 9.42 20.37 4.99
CA LEU A 276 9.38 20.69 6.41
C LEU A 276 10.71 21.25 6.96
N ALA A 277 11.82 21.10 6.22
CA ALA A 277 13.13 21.67 6.57
C ALA A 277 13.13 23.22 6.62
N GLY A 278 12.26 23.83 5.85
CA GLY A 278 11.94 25.26 5.93
C GLY A 278 10.51 25.38 5.44
N PRO A 279 9.50 25.16 6.32
CA PRO A 279 8.10 24.91 5.99
C PRO A 279 7.60 25.78 4.85
N ALA A 280 7.66 25.24 3.64
CA ALA A 280 7.39 25.97 2.41
C ALA A 280 6.85 25.04 1.34
N LEU A 281 6.07 25.63 0.44
CA LEU A 281 5.44 24.96 -0.68
C LEU A 281 6.47 24.77 -1.79
N ASP A 282 6.80 23.52 -2.10
CA ASP A 282 7.75 23.19 -3.17
C ASP A 282 7.03 22.79 -4.48
N PHE A 283 5.80 22.27 -4.41
CA PHE A 283 5.04 21.88 -5.60
C PHE A 283 3.52 21.96 -5.42
N SER A 284 2.79 22.19 -6.51
CA SER A 284 1.33 22.08 -6.60
C SER A 284 0.95 21.43 -7.92
N SER A 285 0.09 20.41 -7.86
CA SER A 285 -0.40 19.73 -9.06
C SER A 285 -1.31 20.63 -9.90
N ASN A 286 -1.37 20.35 -11.19
CA ASN A 286 -2.23 21.10 -12.10
C ASN A 286 -3.69 20.75 -11.89
N ILE A 287 -4.58 21.74 -11.97
CA ILE A 287 -6.03 21.51 -11.89
C ILE A 287 -6.49 20.84 -13.19
N GLU A 288 -7.03 19.63 -13.05
CA GLU A 288 -7.66 18.87 -14.11
C GLU A 288 -9.19 18.96 -13.99
N ASN A 289 -9.89 18.86 -15.12
CA ASN A 289 -11.35 18.86 -15.12
C ASN A 289 -11.85 17.50 -14.56
N SER A 290 -12.71 17.56 -13.55
CA SER A 290 -13.33 16.41 -12.86
C SER A 290 -12.36 15.43 -12.22
N THR A 291 -11.77 15.81 -11.09
CA THR A 291 -11.00 14.90 -10.23
C THR A 291 -11.71 14.66 -8.91
N SER A 292 -11.91 13.39 -8.57
CA SER A 292 -12.31 12.93 -7.23
C SER A 292 -11.27 13.33 -6.19
N ALA A 293 -11.63 13.24 -4.90
CA ALA A 293 -10.70 13.50 -3.80
C ALA A 293 -9.42 12.67 -3.92
N VAL A 294 -8.29 13.25 -3.50
CA VAL A 294 -7.06 12.48 -3.30
C VAL A 294 -7.28 11.59 -2.07
N THR A 295 -7.20 10.28 -2.25
CA THR A 295 -7.50 9.30 -1.19
C THR A 295 -6.23 8.77 -0.54
N HIS A 296 -5.22 8.45 -1.36
CA HIS A 296 -3.97 7.85 -0.88
C HIS A 296 -2.76 8.43 -1.59
N PHE A 297 -1.64 8.34 -0.89
CA PHE A 297 -0.30 8.52 -1.44
C PHE A 297 0.54 7.27 -1.15
N ALA A 298 1.47 6.94 -2.05
CA ALA A 298 2.40 5.84 -1.83
C ALA A 298 3.78 6.18 -2.44
N TYR A 299 4.83 6.20 -1.61
CA TYR A 299 6.17 6.60 -2.00
C TYR A 299 7.03 5.41 -2.41
N GLN A 300 7.79 5.53 -3.50
CA GLN A 300 8.78 4.54 -3.94
C GLN A 300 10.13 5.15 -4.29
N GLU A 301 11.20 4.44 -3.93
CA GLU A 301 12.55 4.70 -4.41
C GLU A 301 13.01 3.56 -5.33
N PRO A 302 13.52 3.87 -6.54
CA PRO A 302 14.18 2.86 -7.37
C PRO A 302 15.53 2.45 -6.78
N GLU A 303 15.94 1.21 -7.01
CA GLU A 303 17.24 0.67 -6.60
C GLU A 303 18.40 1.48 -7.21
N ASN A 304 18.31 1.74 -8.51
CA ASN A 304 19.37 2.41 -9.27
C ASN A 304 18.78 3.52 -10.12
N ASP A 305 18.95 4.77 -9.68
CA ASP A 305 18.60 5.95 -10.46
C ASP A 305 19.76 6.95 -10.54
N PRO A 306 20.21 7.32 -11.75
CA PRO A 306 21.34 8.24 -11.93
C PRO A 306 20.96 9.72 -11.73
N GLY A 307 19.67 10.06 -11.65
CA GLY A 307 19.14 11.42 -11.66
C GLY A 307 18.55 11.91 -10.34
N ASN A 308 18.72 11.15 -9.25
CA ASN A 308 18.10 11.39 -7.95
C ASN A 308 16.57 11.51 -8.03
N TYR A 309 15.93 10.63 -8.81
CA TYR A 309 14.48 10.55 -8.89
C TYR A 309 13.92 9.62 -7.82
N CYS A 310 12.80 10.05 -7.23
CA CYS A 310 11.90 9.19 -6.50
C CYS A 310 10.47 9.40 -6.97
N TYR A 311 9.56 8.54 -6.52
CA TYR A 311 8.24 8.43 -7.11
C TYR A 311 7.13 8.51 -6.07
N LEU A 312 6.02 9.14 -6.45
CA LEU A 312 4.84 9.27 -5.62
C LEU A 312 3.60 8.84 -6.40
N TRP A 313 3.00 7.74 -5.96
CA TRP A 313 1.66 7.37 -6.40
C TRP A 313 0.64 8.31 -5.78
N VAL A 314 -0.27 8.82 -6.61
CA VAL A 314 -1.40 9.66 -6.20
C VAL A 314 -2.67 8.95 -6.63
N ALA A 315 -3.40 8.45 -5.65
CA ALA A 315 -4.69 7.83 -5.86
C ALA A 315 -5.82 8.84 -5.69
N ARG A 316 -6.81 8.78 -6.59
CA ARG A 316 -8.05 9.57 -6.50
C ARG A 316 -9.24 8.65 -6.61
N GLY A 317 -10.30 8.94 -5.87
CA GLY A 317 -11.51 8.14 -5.88
C GLY A 317 -12.54 8.67 -4.88
N PRO A 318 -13.65 7.94 -4.68
CA PRO A 318 -14.56 8.22 -3.58
C PRO A 318 -13.81 8.05 -2.24
N LEU A 319 -14.08 8.93 -1.28
CA LEU A 319 -13.58 8.77 0.08
C LEU A 319 -14.28 7.58 0.75
N GLN A 320 -13.59 6.90 1.67
CA GLN A 320 -14.18 5.75 2.37
C GLN A 320 -15.47 6.10 3.13
N THR A 321 -15.63 7.37 3.50
CA THR A 321 -16.80 7.93 4.18
C THR A 321 -17.92 8.40 3.25
N ASP A 322 -17.68 8.47 1.93
CA ASP A 322 -18.68 8.95 0.97
C ASP A 322 -19.53 7.78 0.43
N PRO A 323 -20.87 7.90 0.44
CA PRO A 323 -21.77 6.86 -0.05
C PRO A 323 -21.95 6.87 -1.59
N SER A 324 -21.25 7.73 -2.34
CA SER A 324 -21.47 7.90 -3.79
C SER A 324 -20.55 7.00 -4.63
N GLU A 325 -21.15 6.08 -5.38
CA GLU A 325 -20.46 4.97 -6.08
C GLU A 325 -20.24 5.21 -7.60
N GLU A 326 -20.52 6.40 -8.14
CA GLU A 326 -20.45 6.65 -9.60
C GLU A 326 -19.12 7.24 -10.08
N VAL A 327 -18.12 7.41 -9.21
CA VAL A 327 -16.85 8.05 -9.58
C VAL A 327 -15.76 7.01 -9.79
N ALA A 328 -15.03 7.11 -10.91
CA ALA A 328 -13.90 6.23 -11.20
C ALA A 328 -12.70 6.53 -10.30
N THR A 329 -12.02 5.48 -9.85
CA THR A 329 -10.70 5.59 -9.21
C THR A 329 -9.62 5.79 -10.27
N SER A 330 -8.67 6.68 -10.01
CA SER A 330 -7.47 6.88 -10.83
C SER A 330 -6.21 6.68 -10.02
N LEU A 331 -5.18 6.07 -10.60
CA LEU A 331 -3.83 5.99 -10.05
C LEU A 331 -2.86 6.68 -10.99
N LEU A 332 -2.12 7.68 -10.51
CA LEU A 332 -1.07 8.35 -11.28
C LEU A 332 0.24 8.29 -10.52
N LEU A 333 1.31 7.90 -11.21
CA LEU A 333 2.67 7.95 -10.70
C LEU A 333 3.31 9.28 -11.07
N TYR A 334 3.75 10.03 -10.07
CA TYR A 334 4.52 11.26 -10.23
C TYR A 334 6.00 10.96 -10.05
N GLN A 335 6.82 11.41 -11.01
CA GLN A 335 8.27 11.42 -10.90
C GLN A 335 8.71 12.73 -10.24
N MET A 336 9.48 12.63 -9.16
CA MET A 336 10.02 13.75 -8.40
C MET A 336 11.54 13.76 -8.54
N GLY A 337 12.09 14.80 -9.16
CA GLY A 337 13.52 14.98 -9.39
C GLY A 337 14.13 15.93 -8.38
N TYR A 338 15.29 15.56 -7.85
CA TYR A 338 15.99 16.33 -6.83
C TYR A 338 17.40 16.70 -7.28
N SER A 339 17.83 17.91 -6.91
CA SER A 339 19.16 18.39 -7.30
C SER A 339 20.27 17.80 -6.43
N ARG A 340 19.93 17.30 -5.23
CA ARG A 340 20.89 16.75 -4.27
C ARG A 340 20.35 15.50 -3.58
N LYS A 341 21.26 14.57 -3.32
CA LYS A 341 21.09 13.38 -2.47
C LYS A 341 22.19 13.44 -1.40
N GLU A 342 21.80 13.44 -0.13
CA GLU A 342 22.72 13.50 1.00
C GLU A 342 22.51 12.30 1.93
N THR A 343 23.59 11.64 2.34
CA THR A 343 23.54 10.60 3.37
C THR A 343 23.74 11.23 4.74
N LEU A 344 22.78 11.02 5.64
CA LEU A 344 22.84 11.55 6.99
C LEU A 344 23.84 10.76 7.83
N LEU A 345 24.80 11.47 8.43
CA LEU A 345 25.90 10.86 9.19
C LEU A 345 25.41 10.01 10.38
N ASP A 346 24.36 10.46 11.08
CA ASP A 346 23.89 9.84 12.31
C ASP A 346 23.03 8.58 12.06
N SER A 347 22.21 8.57 10.99
CA SER A 347 21.28 7.48 10.68
C SER A 347 21.69 6.62 9.49
N ARG A 348 22.69 7.05 8.72
CA ARG A 348 23.04 6.51 7.38
C ARG A 348 21.87 6.51 6.39
N GLU A 349 20.81 7.25 6.68
CA GLU A 349 19.67 7.38 5.78
C GLU A 349 19.97 8.39 4.68
N VAL A 350 19.42 8.13 3.50
CA VAL A 350 19.46 9.05 2.36
C VAL A 350 18.34 10.08 2.49
N LEU A 351 18.68 11.34 2.22
CA LEU A 351 17.77 12.47 2.13
C LEU A 351 17.92 13.17 0.78
N TYR A 352 16.81 13.26 0.05
CA TYR A 352 16.67 14.00 -1.20
C TYR A 352 16.32 15.47 -0.91
N LYS A 353 17.04 16.41 -1.53
CA LYS A 353 16.87 17.84 -1.32
C LYS A 353 16.80 18.62 -2.61
N GLU A 354 16.17 19.80 -2.52
CA GLU A 354 16.04 20.75 -3.63
C GLU A 354 15.24 20.14 -4.79
N LEU A 355 13.94 19.92 -4.57
CA LEU A 355 13.00 19.45 -5.59
C LEU A 355 13.08 20.38 -6.82
N SER A 356 13.46 19.82 -7.96
CA SER A 356 13.67 20.55 -9.20
C SER A 356 12.52 20.32 -10.19
N THR A 357 11.99 19.09 -10.25
CA THR A 357 10.92 18.70 -11.16
C THR A 357 9.92 17.80 -10.46
N CYS A 358 8.64 17.94 -10.78
CA CYS A 358 7.60 16.99 -10.37
C CYS A 358 6.52 16.93 -11.46
N GLY A 359 6.17 15.73 -11.92
CA GLY A 359 5.16 15.56 -12.96
C GLY A 359 4.71 14.12 -13.15
N PRO A 360 3.53 13.89 -13.74
CA PRO A 360 3.01 12.55 -13.98
C PRO A 360 3.86 11.85 -15.06
N THR A 361 4.18 10.58 -14.83
CA THR A 361 5.00 9.76 -15.73
C THR A 361 4.32 8.44 -16.14
N PHE A 362 3.42 7.91 -15.31
CA PHE A 362 2.75 6.64 -15.58
C PHE A 362 1.33 6.62 -15.01
N GLN A 363 0.39 6.03 -15.75
CA GLN A 363 -1.01 5.89 -15.34
C GLN A 363 -1.57 4.53 -15.80
N PRO A 364 -1.77 3.56 -14.89
CA PRO A 364 -2.47 2.33 -15.22
C PRO A 364 -3.99 2.56 -15.31
N SER A 365 -4.64 1.99 -16.33
CA SER A 365 -6.11 1.99 -16.44
C SER A 365 -6.71 0.85 -15.60
N LEU A 366 -7.34 1.18 -14.47
CA LEU A 366 -7.95 0.21 -13.56
C LEU A 366 -9.32 -0.35 -14.00
N GLY A 367 -10.01 0.36 -14.91
CA GLY A 367 -11.35 0.02 -15.39
C GLY A 367 -11.40 -0.37 -16.88
N PRO A 368 -12.54 -0.92 -17.34
CA PRO A 368 -12.74 -1.24 -18.75
C PRO A 368 -12.70 0.03 -19.61
N THR A 369 -11.96 -0.03 -20.71
CA THR A 369 -11.88 1.01 -21.74
C THR A 369 -13.14 1.05 -22.61
N SER A 370 -14.33 1.16 -22.01
CA SER A 370 -15.58 1.35 -22.76
C SER A 370 -15.87 2.83 -22.96
N GLU A 371 -16.24 3.23 -24.18
CA GLU A 371 -16.85 4.54 -24.42
C GLU A 371 -18.23 4.61 -23.75
N GLY A 372 -18.28 5.16 -22.54
CA GLY A 372 -19.48 5.31 -21.71
C GLY A 372 -19.12 5.88 -20.32
N PRO A 373 -20.11 6.26 -19.49
CA PRO A 373 -19.83 6.61 -18.09
C PRO A 373 -19.16 5.42 -17.41
N SER A 374 -18.01 5.65 -16.76
CA SER A 374 -17.27 4.59 -16.06
C SER A 374 -18.18 3.95 -15.03
N PRO A 375 -18.24 2.61 -14.92
CA PRO A 375 -18.72 1.99 -13.69
C PRO A 375 -17.80 2.54 -12.58
N GLY A 376 -18.34 3.23 -11.58
CA GLY A 376 -17.51 3.86 -10.55
C GLY A 376 -16.72 2.81 -9.79
N SER A 377 -15.60 3.16 -9.19
CA SER A 377 -14.72 2.18 -8.52
C SER A 377 -14.11 2.79 -7.28
N ARG A 378 -13.74 1.95 -6.31
CA ARG A 378 -13.21 2.39 -5.02
C ARG A 378 -11.87 1.73 -4.73
N LEU A 379 -10.88 2.53 -4.35
CA LEU A 379 -9.63 2.03 -3.81
C LEU A 379 -9.82 1.67 -2.34
N VAL A 380 -9.41 0.47 -1.97
CA VAL A 380 -9.43 -0.07 -0.61
C VAL A 380 -8.08 0.19 0.06
N SER A 381 -6.98 -0.18 -0.61
CA SER A 381 -5.61 -0.06 -0.07
C SER A 381 -4.64 0.50 -1.11
N CYS A 382 -3.69 1.31 -0.66
CA CYS A 382 -2.59 1.84 -1.47
C CYS A 382 -1.38 2.16 -0.58
N TYR A 383 -0.33 1.34 -0.69
CA TYR A 383 0.89 1.49 0.10
C TYR A 383 2.07 0.86 -0.64
N THR A 384 3.27 1.00 -0.08
CA THR A 384 4.49 0.44 -0.63
C THR A 384 5.17 -0.50 0.36
N LEU A 385 5.87 -1.48 -0.17
CA LEU A 385 6.70 -2.42 0.58
C LEU A 385 8.10 -2.36 -0.01
N GLU A 386 9.07 -2.10 0.86
CA GLU A 386 10.48 -2.00 0.51
C GLU A 386 11.28 -3.01 1.33
N ASN A 387 12.09 -3.83 0.66
CA ASN A 387 13.10 -4.63 1.34
C ASN A 387 14.39 -3.81 1.39
N HIS A 388 14.63 -3.15 2.52
CA HIS A 388 15.94 -2.57 2.76
C HIS A 388 16.87 -3.70 3.19
N HIS A 389 18.01 -3.85 2.52
CA HIS A 389 19.12 -4.58 3.13
C HIS A 389 19.37 -3.97 4.51
N SER A 390 19.03 -4.71 5.58
CA SER A 390 19.50 -4.34 6.89
C SER A 390 21.03 -4.42 6.83
N PRO A 391 21.78 -3.33 7.07
CA PRO A 391 23.17 -3.50 7.44
C PRO A 391 23.12 -4.25 8.75
N GLU A 392 23.33 -5.57 8.71
CA GLU A 392 23.49 -6.34 9.93
C GLU A 392 24.54 -5.63 10.80
N GLU A 393 24.35 -5.67 12.12
CA GLU A 393 25.38 -5.36 13.11
C GLU A 393 26.51 -6.41 13.04
N GLY A 394 27.04 -6.64 11.83
CA GLY A 394 28.22 -7.42 11.51
C GLY A 394 29.46 -6.57 11.72
N ASP A 395 30.49 -7.24 12.21
CA ASP A 395 31.64 -6.67 12.89
C ASP A 395 32.37 -5.58 12.09
N ARG A 396 32.92 -4.63 12.86
CA ARG A 396 33.62 -3.43 12.39
C ARG A 396 34.79 -3.79 11.49
N HIS A 397 34.67 -3.55 10.19
CA HIS A 397 35.83 -3.35 9.32
C HIS A 397 35.64 -2.08 8.47
N GLU A 398 36.53 -1.11 8.70
CA GLU A 398 36.68 0.11 7.92
C GLU A 398 37.22 -0.23 6.52
N ASP A 399 36.36 -0.68 5.61
CA ASP A 399 36.68 -0.79 4.18
C ASP A 399 35.71 0.08 3.37
N SER A 400 36.29 0.83 2.43
CA SER A 400 35.66 1.85 1.58
C SER A 400 34.55 1.36 0.64
N ALA A 401 34.16 0.09 0.71
CA ALA A 401 33.06 -0.51 -0.07
C ALA A 401 31.68 -0.28 0.56
N LEU A 402 31.60 -0.05 1.88
CA LEU A 402 30.34 0.19 2.60
C LEU A 402 29.69 1.54 2.26
N GLU A 403 30.45 2.50 1.71
CA GLU A 403 29.90 3.78 1.25
C GLU A 403 29.14 3.64 -0.08
N GLU A 404 29.51 2.70 -0.96
CA GLU A 404 28.80 2.45 -2.22
C GLU A 404 27.47 1.72 -1.98
N GLU A 405 27.41 0.75 -1.06
CA GLU A 405 26.19 -0.01 -0.75
C GLU A 405 25.05 0.86 -0.17
N VAL A 406 25.37 1.94 0.56
CA VAL A 406 24.37 2.87 1.13
C VAL A 406 23.77 3.82 0.06
N LEU A 407 24.38 3.90 -1.13
CA LEU A 407 23.91 4.76 -2.22
C LEU A 407 22.82 4.12 -3.08
N HIS A 408 22.67 2.80 -3.04
CA HIS A 408 21.65 2.05 -3.76
C HIS A 408 20.31 2.09 -3.03
N GLY A 409 19.21 2.22 -3.77
CA GLY A 409 17.86 2.09 -3.25
C GLY A 409 17.51 0.63 -2.90
N PRO A 410 16.27 0.36 -2.46
CA PRO A 410 15.86 -1.00 -2.12
C PRO A 410 15.84 -1.95 -3.34
N ASP A 411 16.43 -3.14 -3.17
CA ASP A 411 16.41 -4.24 -4.16
C ASP A 411 15.00 -4.62 -4.61
N LEU A 412 14.04 -4.52 -3.70
CA LEU A 412 12.63 -4.70 -3.96
C LEU A 412 11.87 -3.49 -3.41
N SER A 413 11.36 -2.64 -4.31
CA SER A 413 10.33 -1.64 -3.98
C SER A 413 9.09 -1.92 -4.81
N ILE A 414 8.03 -2.35 -4.11
CA ILE A 414 6.73 -2.64 -4.73
C ILE A 414 5.65 -1.71 -4.20
N ALA A 415 4.74 -1.31 -5.08
CA ALA A 415 3.48 -0.67 -4.70
C ALA A 415 2.33 -1.68 -4.80
N VAL A 416 1.47 -1.64 -3.78
CA VAL A 416 0.31 -2.50 -3.62
C VAL A 416 -0.94 -1.68 -3.80
N PHE A 417 -1.86 -2.15 -4.64
CA PHE A 417 -3.15 -1.51 -4.87
C PHE A 417 -4.26 -2.53 -4.72
N VAL A 418 -5.29 -2.20 -3.96
CA VAL A 418 -6.50 -3.04 -3.87
C VAL A 418 -7.71 -2.18 -4.18
N TRP A 419 -8.53 -2.63 -5.13
CA TRP A 419 -9.73 -1.87 -5.53
C TRP A 419 -10.91 -2.78 -5.78
N GLU A 420 -12.09 -2.20 -5.59
CA GLU A 420 -13.38 -2.76 -5.92
C GLU A 420 -13.93 -2.09 -7.18
N SER A 421 -14.47 -2.91 -8.08
CA SER A 421 -15.09 -2.46 -9.33
C SER A 421 -16.44 -3.15 -9.54
N PRO A 422 -17.48 -2.44 -10.00
CA PRO A 422 -18.77 -3.02 -10.33
C PRO A 422 -18.62 -4.01 -11.46
N THR A 423 -19.41 -5.08 -11.40
CA THR A 423 -19.52 -6.02 -12.51
C THR A 423 -20.52 -5.50 -13.55
N VAL A 424 -20.42 -6.03 -14.78
CA VAL A 424 -21.28 -5.63 -15.92
C VAL A 424 -22.75 -5.96 -15.65
N ASP A 425 -23.01 -6.98 -14.83
CA ASP A 425 -24.34 -7.31 -14.34
C ASP A 425 -24.57 -6.59 -12.99
N PRO A 426 -25.50 -5.62 -12.91
CA PRO A 426 -25.79 -4.90 -11.67
C PRO A 426 -26.31 -5.79 -10.53
N MET A 427 -26.77 -7.01 -10.83
CA MET A 427 -27.17 -8.00 -9.82
C MET A 427 -25.99 -8.84 -9.30
N SER A 428 -24.85 -8.78 -9.98
CA SER A 428 -23.62 -9.47 -9.57
C SER A 428 -22.82 -8.59 -8.60
N ARG A 429 -22.05 -9.23 -7.71
CA ARG A 429 -21.24 -8.52 -6.72
C ARG A 429 -20.10 -7.75 -7.37
N SER A 430 -19.61 -6.71 -6.70
CA SER A 430 -18.39 -6.01 -7.10
C SER A 430 -17.19 -6.97 -7.11
N GLN A 431 -16.34 -6.84 -8.12
CA GLN A 431 -15.10 -7.57 -8.23
C GLN A 431 -14.00 -6.83 -7.45
N CYS A 432 -13.36 -7.53 -6.52
CA CYS A 432 -12.19 -7.04 -5.80
C CYS A 432 -10.89 -7.59 -6.43
N SER A 433 -9.93 -6.72 -6.66
CA SER A 433 -8.64 -7.05 -7.30
C SER A 433 -7.47 -6.49 -6.50
N LEU A 434 -6.39 -7.25 -6.46
CA LEU A 434 -5.10 -6.84 -5.92
C LEU A 434 -4.12 -6.63 -7.08
N ALA A 435 -3.35 -5.55 -7.08
CA ALA A 435 -2.23 -5.36 -7.99
C ALA A 435 -0.93 -5.08 -7.25
N VAL A 436 0.15 -5.56 -7.84
CA VAL A 436 1.53 -5.30 -7.41
C VAL A 436 2.30 -4.70 -8.58
N PHE A 437 2.91 -3.54 -8.34
CA PHE A 437 3.79 -2.84 -9.28
C PHE A 437 5.23 -2.82 -8.72
N ASP A 438 6.21 -3.18 -9.53
CA ASP A 438 7.63 -3.16 -9.16
C ASP A 438 8.35 -2.05 -9.94
N ILE A 439 8.84 -1.03 -9.21
CA ILE A 439 9.47 0.15 -9.82
C ILE A 439 10.79 -0.22 -10.53
N ASN A 440 11.56 -1.15 -9.97
CA ASN A 440 12.85 -1.58 -10.53
C ASN A 440 12.62 -2.32 -11.86
N ARG A 441 11.56 -3.13 -11.93
CA ARG A 441 11.16 -3.77 -13.19
C ARG A 441 10.57 -2.80 -14.20
N TRP A 442 9.87 -1.76 -13.76
CA TRP A 442 9.38 -0.71 -14.65
C TRP A 442 10.53 0.09 -15.27
N TYR A 443 11.60 0.36 -14.50
CA TYR A 443 12.86 0.89 -15.01
C TYR A 443 13.50 -0.04 -16.05
N HIS A 444 13.61 -1.33 -15.73
CA HIS A 444 14.15 -2.33 -16.66
C HIS A 444 13.35 -2.37 -17.98
N ALA A 445 12.03 -2.23 -17.90
CA ALA A 445 11.12 -2.14 -19.05
C ALA A 445 11.17 -0.79 -19.80
N GLN A 446 12.11 0.10 -19.48
CA GLN A 446 12.29 1.42 -20.09
C GLN A 446 11.14 2.39 -19.82
N MET A 447 10.56 2.34 -18.62
CA MET A 447 9.60 3.33 -18.11
C MET A 447 8.42 3.63 -19.06
N PRO A 448 7.63 2.61 -19.45
CA PRO A 448 6.46 2.84 -20.30
C PRO A 448 5.44 3.76 -19.62
N VAL A 449 4.84 4.67 -20.40
CA VAL A 449 3.94 5.75 -19.91
C VAL A 449 2.48 5.30 -19.80
N VAL A 450 2.05 4.37 -20.66
CA VAL A 450 0.66 3.90 -20.72
C VAL A 450 0.62 2.39 -20.51
N PHE A 451 -0.28 1.92 -19.65
CA PHE A 451 -0.54 0.50 -19.43
C PHE A 451 -2.04 0.25 -19.30
N ARG A 452 -2.59 -0.59 -20.18
CA ARG A 452 -4.00 -0.96 -20.21
C ARG A 452 -4.16 -2.36 -19.66
N LEU A 453 -4.59 -2.42 -18.41
CA LEU A 453 -4.72 -3.65 -17.62
C LEU A 453 -5.49 -4.77 -18.34
N GLN A 454 -6.54 -4.45 -19.11
CA GLN A 454 -7.34 -5.45 -19.81
C GLN A 454 -6.75 -5.94 -21.15
N GLU A 455 -5.95 -5.11 -21.83
CA GLU A 455 -5.36 -5.42 -23.15
C GLU A 455 -3.95 -6.01 -22.99
N ASP A 456 -3.19 -5.51 -22.01
CA ASP A 456 -1.76 -5.79 -21.83
C ASP A 456 -1.49 -6.97 -20.88
N LEU A 457 -2.47 -7.44 -20.10
CA LEU A 457 -2.35 -8.64 -19.25
C LEU A 457 -2.63 -9.96 -19.98
N ALA A 458 -2.68 -9.97 -21.31
CA ALA A 458 -2.77 -11.22 -22.08
C ALA A 458 -1.54 -12.12 -21.88
N GLU A 459 -0.42 -11.54 -21.45
CA GLU A 459 0.81 -12.20 -21.03
C GLU A 459 1.27 -11.58 -19.70
N PRO A 460 2.07 -12.29 -18.88
CA PRO A 460 2.60 -11.73 -17.64
C PRO A 460 3.40 -10.44 -17.90
N CYS A 461 2.93 -9.31 -17.37
CA CYS A 461 3.63 -8.04 -17.50
C CYS A 461 4.87 -8.03 -16.60
N SER A 462 5.96 -7.47 -17.12
CA SER A 462 7.28 -7.54 -16.50
C SER A 462 7.41 -6.70 -15.22
N PHE A 463 6.51 -5.73 -15.00
CA PHE A 463 6.55 -4.77 -13.91
C PHE A 463 5.21 -4.53 -13.20
N PHE A 464 4.11 -5.13 -13.67
CA PHE A 464 2.77 -5.00 -13.07
C PHE A 464 2.08 -6.35 -13.07
N SER A 465 1.41 -6.74 -11.98
CA SER A 465 0.65 -7.99 -11.92
C SER A 465 -0.63 -7.82 -11.12
N VAL A 466 -1.67 -8.55 -11.53
CA VAL A 466 -3.01 -8.47 -10.93
C VAL A 466 -3.42 -9.86 -10.45
N PHE A 467 -4.07 -9.89 -9.29
CA PHE A 467 -4.52 -11.04 -8.57
C PHE A 467 -6.02 -10.91 -8.26
N SER A 468 -6.76 -12.00 -8.38
CA SER A 468 -8.19 -12.04 -8.06
C SER A 468 -8.36 -12.24 -6.57
N LEU A 469 -9.30 -11.52 -5.96
CA LEU A 469 -9.72 -11.71 -4.57
C LEU A 469 -11.14 -12.30 -4.46
N GLU A 470 -11.66 -12.88 -5.54
CA GLU A 470 -13.02 -13.45 -5.59
C GLU A 470 -13.24 -14.51 -4.50
N ASP A 471 -12.32 -15.47 -4.34
CA ASP A 471 -12.39 -16.49 -3.29
C ASP A 471 -12.48 -15.91 -1.87
N VAL A 472 -11.83 -14.76 -1.64
CA VAL A 472 -11.88 -14.03 -0.35
C VAL A 472 -13.26 -13.42 -0.16
N MET A 473 -13.79 -12.74 -1.18
CA MET A 473 -15.11 -12.11 -1.14
C MET A 473 -16.25 -13.13 -1.04
N GLU A 474 -16.10 -14.32 -1.65
CA GLU A 474 -17.03 -15.43 -1.49
C GLU A 474 -17.02 -15.96 -0.05
N THR A 475 -15.82 -16.14 0.52
CA THR A 475 -15.64 -16.67 1.89
C THR A 475 -16.19 -15.72 2.95
N ALA A 476 -16.00 -14.41 2.79
CA ALA A 476 -16.42 -13.40 3.75
C ALA A 476 -17.85 -12.87 3.53
N SER A 477 -18.53 -13.34 2.49
CA SER A 477 -19.88 -12.92 2.13
C SER A 477 -20.85 -12.86 3.32
N PRO A 478 -21.56 -11.75 3.57
CA PRO A 478 -21.74 -10.57 2.69
C PRO A 478 -20.82 -9.37 3.01
N ASP A 479 -19.72 -9.56 3.75
CA ASP A 479 -18.87 -8.47 4.21
C ASP A 479 -18.19 -7.69 3.08
N VAL A 480 -17.92 -6.40 3.35
CA VAL A 480 -17.06 -5.54 2.53
C VAL A 480 -15.60 -5.61 3.01
N MET A 481 -14.65 -5.51 2.08
CA MET A 481 -13.23 -5.44 2.41
C MET A 481 -12.85 -4.02 2.84
N LEU A 482 -12.23 -3.92 4.00
CA LEU A 482 -11.82 -2.65 4.59
C LEU A 482 -10.36 -2.31 4.28
N ASP A 483 -9.50 -3.34 4.29
CA ASP A 483 -8.06 -3.21 3.99
C ASP A 483 -7.46 -4.58 3.64
N LEU A 484 -6.28 -4.58 3.01
CA LEU A 484 -5.49 -5.77 2.73
C LEU A 484 -4.01 -5.52 3.00
N PHE A 485 -3.46 -6.28 3.94
CA PHE A 485 -2.05 -6.27 4.29
C PHE A 485 -1.34 -7.47 3.67
N ILE A 486 -0.21 -7.22 3.00
CA ILE A 486 0.74 -8.26 2.59
C ILE A 486 1.83 -8.33 3.66
N ASP A 487 2.06 -9.52 4.21
CA ASP A 487 3.15 -9.74 5.17
C ASP A 487 4.51 -9.58 4.45
N PRO A 488 5.31 -8.53 4.75
CA PRO A 488 6.56 -8.29 4.06
C PRO A 488 7.55 -9.44 4.21
N LEU A 489 7.52 -10.15 5.36
CA LEU A 489 8.41 -11.27 5.64
C LEU A 489 8.04 -12.53 4.85
N SER A 490 6.82 -12.59 4.31
CA SER A 490 6.35 -13.70 3.48
C SER A 490 6.74 -13.56 2.00
N ILE A 491 7.18 -12.37 1.58
CA ILE A 491 7.49 -12.08 0.18
C ILE A 491 8.72 -12.89 -0.24
N SER A 492 8.57 -13.68 -1.30
CA SER A 492 9.66 -14.48 -1.86
C SER A 492 9.61 -14.51 -3.37
N ARG A 493 10.78 -14.37 -4.00
CA ARG A 493 10.98 -14.60 -5.43
C ARG A 493 11.26 -16.07 -5.70
N PHE A 494 10.98 -16.51 -6.92
CA PHE A 494 11.39 -17.84 -7.37
C PHE A 494 12.91 -17.82 -7.67
N VAL A 495 13.69 -18.61 -6.92
CA VAL A 495 15.16 -18.60 -6.99
C VAL A 495 15.66 -19.80 -7.81
N SER A 496 16.60 -19.55 -8.73
CA SER A 496 17.11 -20.58 -9.64
C SER A 496 18.49 -21.12 -9.29
N ASN A 497 19.13 -20.74 -8.17
CA ASN A 497 20.48 -21.20 -7.81
C ASN A 497 20.66 -21.42 -6.30
N VAL A 498 21.54 -22.37 -5.95
CA VAL A 498 21.99 -22.67 -4.57
C VAL A 498 22.99 -21.61 -4.04
N GLN A 499 23.58 -20.78 -4.90
CA GLN A 499 24.49 -19.70 -4.46
C GLN A 499 23.76 -18.46 -3.93
N ASP A 500 22.57 -18.14 -4.46
CA ASP A 500 21.71 -17.07 -3.94
C ASP A 500 21.08 -17.42 -2.56
N LEU A 501 21.30 -18.65 -2.08
CA LEU A 501 20.85 -19.10 -0.77
C LEU A 501 21.61 -18.45 0.40
N PHE A 502 22.79 -17.88 0.14
CA PHE A 502 23.68 -17.31 1.16
C PHE A 502 23.40 -15.84 1.51
N ILE A 503 22.44 -15.17 0.88
CA ILE A 503 22.18 -13.73 1.08
C ILE A 503 20.98 -13.44 2.01
N ASP A 504 20.15 -14.42 2.36
CA ASP A 504 19.04 -14.17 3.30
C ASP A 504 18.65 -15.44 4.08
N PRO A 505 18.93 -15.52 5.40
CA PRO A 505 18.61 -16.66 6.25
C PRO A 505 17.13 -16.81 6.66
N LEU A 506 16.23 -15.89 6.30
CA LEU A 506 14.83 -15.88 6.79
C LEU A 506 13.78 -16.46 5.82
N SER A 507 14.13 -16.86 4.60
CA SER A 507 13.17 -17.41 3.64
C SER A 507 13.12 -18.95 3.65
N ILE A 508 12.33 -19.53 4.57
CA ILE A 508 12.01 -20.97 4.57
C ILE A 508 10.78 -21.22 3.67
N SER A 509 11.00 -21.38 2.36
CA SER A 509 10.31 -22.34 1.46
C SER A 509 10.75 -22.14 -0.01
N ARG A 510 12.02 -22.39 -0.33
CA ARG A 510 12.57 -22.13 -1.67
C ARG A 510 12.48 -23.36 -2.58
N PHE A 511 11.80 -23.22 -3.72
CA PHE A 511 12.05 -24.08 -4.89
C PHE A 511 13.33 -23.59 -5.55
N VAL A 512 14.26 -24.51 -5.81
CA VAL A 512 15.54 -24.23 -6.48
C VAL A 512 15.47 -24.83 -7.88
N SER A 513 15.54 -23.99 -8.92
CA SER A 513 15.76 -24.45 -10.29
C SER A 513 17.25 -24.75 -10.52
N ASN A 514 17.62 -25.47 -11.58
CA ASN A 514 19.00 -25.65 -12.01
C ASN A 514 19.35 -24.76 -13.23
N VAL A 515 18.48 -23.81 -13.59
CA VAL A 515 18.61 -22.99 -14.81
C VAL A 515 19.41 -21.71 -14.51
N SER A 516 20.59 -21.59 -15.14
CA SER A 516 21.49 -20.42 -15.02
C SER A 516 21.92 -19.88 -16.40
N PRO A 517 21.87 -18.55 -16.64
CA PRO A 517 21.23 -17.52 -15.80
C PRO A 517 19.71 -17.74 -15.66
N ALA A 518 19.02 -17.11 -14.70
CA ALA A 518 17.56 -17.22 -14.59
C ALA A 518 16.84 -16.59 -15.80
N PRO A 519 15.66 -17.11 -16.22
CA PRO A 519 14.78 -16.41 -17.16
C PRO A 519 14.21 -15.11 -16.58
N ASP A 520 13.97 -14.10 -17.42
CA ASP A 520 13.44 -12.79 -17.00
C ASP A 520 12.10 -12.90 -16.24
N GLN A 521 11.26 -13.88 -16.59
CA GLN A 521 9.96 -14.12 -15.98
C GLN A 521 10.04 -14.40 -14.48
N PHE A 522 11.21 -14.81 -13.96
CA PHE A 522 11.41 -15.09 -12.53
C PHE A 522 11.49 -13.80 -11.70
N TYR A 523 11.74 -12.66 -12.35
CA TYR A 523 11.83 -11.34 -11.73
C TYR A 523 10.54 -10.53 -11.85
N PHE A 524 9.53 -11.04 -12.57
CA PHE A 524 8.26 -10.33 -12.73
C PHE A 524 7.47 -10.33 -11.41
N PRO A 525 6.60 -9.34 -11.15
CA PRO A 525 5.78 -9.33 -9.94
C PRO A 525 4.87 -10.55 -9.82
N SER A 526 4.45 -11.15 -10.94
CA SER A 526 3.67 -12.39 -10.99
C SER A 526 4.42 -13.62 -10.46
N ALA A 527 5.75 -13.54 -10.36
CA ALA A 527 6.61 -14.58 -9.78
C ALA A 527 6.72 -14.49 -8.25
N LEU A 528 6.23 -13.40 -7.63
CA LEU A 528 6.24 -13.23 -6.18
C LEU A 528 5.25 -14.19 -5.52
N SER A 529 5.71 -14.85 -4.45
CA SER A 529 4.83 -15.53 -3.51
C SER A 529 4.76 -14.70 -2.23
N PHE A 530 3.57 -14.60 -1.64
CA PHE A 530 3.33 -13.81 -0.42
C PHE A 530 2.03 -14.24 0.26
N SER A 531 1.90 -13.91 1.54
CA SER A 531 0.71 -14.13 2.36
C SER A 531 0.04 -12.80 2.68
N THR A 532 -1.28 -12.82 2.82
CA THR A 532 -2.07 -11.62 3.11
C THR A 532 -2.99 -11.81 4.30
N CYS A 533 -3.36 -10.68 4.90
CA CYS A 533 -4.42 -10.52 5.88
C CYS A 533 -5.46 -9.55 5.30
N CYS A 534 -6.65 -10.06 4.98
CA CYS A 534 -7.76 -9.26 4.48
C CYS A 534 -8.66 -8.89 5.65
N LEU A 535 -8.79 -7.59 5.91
CA LEU A 535 -9.63 -7.03 6.95
C LEU A 535 -11.06 -6.87 6.41
N MET A 536 -12.01 -7.59 7.00
CA MET A 536 -13.44 -7.52 6.65
C MET A 536 -14.23 -6.85 7.78
N GLU A 537 -15.48 -6.49 7.51
CA GLU A 537 -16.37 -5.84 8.49
C GLU A 537 -16.63 -6.70 9.74
N THR A 538 -16.77 -8.02 9.59
CA THR A 538 -17.11 -8.94 10.69
C THR A 538 -16.00 -9.92 11.07
N GLY A 539 -14.89 -9.93 10.34
CA GLY A 539 -13.78 -10.83 10.61
C GLY A 539 -12.58 -10.63 9.69
N LEU A 540 -11.71 -11.63 9.67
CA LEU A 540 -10.47 -11.64 8.91
C LEU A 540 -10.43 -12.86 7.97
N VAL A 541 -9.84 -12.68 6.80
CA VAL A 541 -9.54 -13.78 5.87
C VAL A 541 -8.07 -13.75 5.52
N HIS A 542 -7.38 -14.87 5.70
CA HIS A 542 -5.99 -15.02 5.32
C HIS A 542 -5.90 -15.78 4.01
N CYS A 543 -5.07 -15.32 3.09
CA CYS A 543 -4.79 -16.07 1.89
C CYS A 543 -3.30 -16.04 1.53
N SER A 544 -2.89 -17.01 0.72
CA SER A 544 -1.51 -17.09 0.22
C SER A 544 -1.52 -17.12 -1.29
N PHE A 545 -0.59 -16.41 -1.91
CA PHE A 545 -0.37 -16.39 -3.34
C PHE A 545 0.95 -17.10 -3.64
N HIS A 546 0.91 -18.02 -4.60
CA HIS A 546 2.13 -18.57 -5.18
C HIS A 546 2.46 -17.80 -6.45
N GLY A 547 3.74 -17.48 -6.61
CA GLY A 547 4.28 -17.01 -7.88
C GLY A 547 3.98 -17.99 -9.01
N LEU A 548 3.90 -17.50 -10.25
CA LEU A 548 3.50 -18.28 -11.42
C LEU A 548 4.27 -19.60 -11.55
N GLN A 549 5.59 -19.57 -11.30
CA GLN A 549 6.47 -20.73 -11.34
C GLN A 549 6.06 -21.77 -10.30
N LYS A 550 5.96 -21.35 -9.03
CA LYS A 550 5.57 -22.23 -7.92
C LYS A 550 4.15 -22.78 -8.12
N LYS A 551 3.23 -21.97 -8.66
CA LYS A 551 1.87 -22.39 -9.01
C LYS A 551 1.87 -23.45 -10.11
N ALA A 552 2.54 -23.21 -11.24
CA ALA A 552 2.60 -24.16 -12.35
C ALA A 552 3.22 -25.51 -11.94
N LEU A 553 4.32 -25.49 -11.18
CA LEU A 553 4.96 -26.71 -10.68
C LEU A 553 4.08 -27.43 -9.64
N SER A 554 3.42 -26.69 -8.74
CA SER A 554 2.51 -27.26 -7.74
C SER A 554 1.30 -27.91 -8.40
N ASP A 555 0.69 -27.27 -9.39
CA ASP A 555 -0.47 -27.79 -10.10
C ASP A 555 -0.12 -29.05 -10.91
N LEU A 556 1.07 -29.08 -11.53
CA LEU A 556 1.62 -30.27 -12.19
C LEU A 556 1.78 -31.43 -11.19
N CYS A 557 2.38 -31.17 -10.03
CA CYS A 557 2.54 -32.16 -8.96
C CYS A 557 1.19 -32.65 -8.39
N LYS A 558 0.23 -31.75 -8.18
CA LYS A 558 -1.10 -32.08 -7.65
C LYS A 558 -1.90 -32.97 -8.59
N GLN A 559 -1.86 -32.70 -9.91
CA GLN A 559 -2.51 -33.57 -10.90
C GLN A 559 -1.78 -34.89 -11.08
N GLY A 560 -0.47 -34.91 -10.81
CA GLY A 560 0.34 -36.11 -10.95
C GLY A 560 0.30 -36.65 -12.38
N PRO A 561 0.36 -37.97 -12.57
CA PRO A 561 0.43 -38.58 -13.90
C PRO A 561 -0.74 -38.23 -14.84
N SER A 562 -1.91 -37.85 -14.29
CA SER A 562 -3.07 -37.43 -15.08
C SER A 562 -2.82 -36.14 -15.88
N ALA A 563 -1.83 -35.33 -15.49
CA ALA A 563 -1.40 -34.16 -16.25
C ALA A 563 -0.93 -34.53 -17.68
N MET A 564 -0.44 -35.76 -17.88
CA MET A 564 0.01 -36.26 -19.19
C MET A 564 -1.16 -36.53 -20.17
N LEU A 565 -2.40 -36.60 -19.67
CA LEU A 565 -3.61 -36.70 -20.48
C LEU A 565 -4.04 -35.34 -21.05
N THR A 566 -3.69 -34.24 -20.39
CA THR A 566 -4.01 -32.87 -20.80
C THR A 566 -2.76 -31.97 -20.86
N PRO A 567 -1.71 -32.39 -21.58
CA PRO A 567 -0.39 -31.78 -21.45
C PRO A 567 -0.35 -30.33 -21.98
N HIS A 568 -1.23 -29.98 -22.93
CA HIS A 568 -1.36 -28.63 -23.48
C HIS A 568 -1.51 -27.54 -22.40
N HIS A 569 -2.40 -27.75 -21.44
CA HIS A 569 -2.69 -26.77 -20.38
C HIS A 569 -1.45 -26.49 -19.52
N HIS A 570 -0.77 -27.55 -19.10
CA HIS A 570 0.42 -27.46 -18.25
C HIS A 570 1.62 -26.88 -18.99
N VAL A 571 1.82 -27.24 -20.27
CA VAL A 571 2.90 -26.65 -21.06
C VAL A 571 2.65 -25.15 -21.29
N GLY A 572 1.40 -24.74 -21.52
CA GLY A 572 1.04 -23.32 -21.60
C GLY A 572 1.34 -22.57 -20.30
N ALA A 573 1.04 -23.17 -19.14
CA ALA A 573 1.37 -22.59 -17.83
C ALA A 573 2.89 -22.52 -17.60
N CYS A 574 3.64 -23.57 -17.96
CA CYS A 574 5.11 -23.59 -17.85
C CYS A 574 5.76 -22.56 -18.78
N LEU A 575 5.23 -22.37 -19.99
CA LEU A 575 5.70 -21.34 -20.93
C LEU A 575 5.49 -19.94 -20.35
N ALA A 576 4.28 -19.63 -19.86
CA ALA A 576 3.99 -18.33 -19.24
C ALA A 576 4.86 -18.07 -18.01
N ALA A 577 5.19 -19.12 -17.24
CA ALA A 577 6.07 -19.02 -16.07
C ALA A 577 7.58 -19.01 -16.42
N GLY A 578 7.97 -19.16 -17.69
CA GLY A 578 9.38 -19.24 -18.09
C GLY A 578 10.09 -20.51 -17.62
N LEU A 579 9.36 -21.61 -17.40
CA LEU A 579 9.88 -22.89 -16.90
C LEU A 579 10.35 -23.86 -18.00
N LEU A 580 10.21 -23.49 -19.28
CA LEU A 580 10.58 -24.41 -20.36
C LEU A 580 12.10 -24.64 -20.42
N PRO A 581 12.56 -25.86 -20.73
CA PRO A 581 13.98 -26.17 -20.87
C PRO A 581 14.64 -25.36 -22.00
N ARG A 582 15.81 -24.76 -21.72
CA ARG A 582 16.57 -23.96 -22.70
C ARG A 582 17.08 -24.74 -23.90
N ASN A 583 17.38 -26.03 -23.72
CA ASN A 583 17.81 -26.90 -24.81
C ASN A 583 16.73 -27.10 -25.89
N MET A 584 15.50 -26.64 -25.66
CA MET A 584 14.44 -26.61 -26.66
C MET A 584 14.43 -25.32 -27.49
N GLU A 585 15.18 -24.27 -27.15
CA GLU A 585 15.27 -23.04 -27.95
C GLU A 585 15.82 -23.35 -29.35
N GLY A 586 15.01 -23.14 -30.39
CA GLY A 586 15.34 -23.48 -31.78
C GLY A 586 15.00 -24.90 -32.23
N SER A 587 14.42 -25.74 -31.35
CA SER A 587 13.95 -27.09 -31.69
C SER A 587 12.64 -27.07 -32.50
N ALA A 588 12.41 -28.11 -33.31
CA ALA A 588 11.13 -28.37 -33.95
C ALA A 588 9.97 -28.44 -32.93
N ASN A 589 10.27 -28.91 -31.71
CA ASN A 589 9.30 -28.96 -30.60
C ASN A 589 8.89 -27.54 -30.16
N MET A 590 9.80 -26.57 -30.13
CA MET A 590 9.49 -25.18 -29.76
C MET A 590 8.63 -24.47 -30.81
N ALA A 591 8.86 -24.76 -32.10
CA ALA A 591 8.00 -24.27 -33.18
C ALA A 591 6.57 -24.84 -33.09
N VAL A 592 6.43 -26.12 -32.69
CA VAL A 592 5.13 -26.75 -32.38
C VAL A 592 4.48 -26.08 -31.17
N LEU A 593 5.23 -25.85 -30.09
CA LEU A 593 4.70 -25.19 -28.88
C LEU A 593 4.24 -23.76 -29.12
N HIS A 594 5.00 -22.94 -29.87
CA HIS A 594 4.58 -21.60 -30.26
C HIS A 594 3.32 -21.63 -31.15
N ARG A 595 3.22 -22.57 -32.08
CA ARG A 595 2.00 -22.75 -32.91
C ARG A 595 0.80 -23.14 -32.05
N VAL A 596 0.98 -24.03 -31.09
CA VAL A 596 -0.08 -24.53 -30.21
C VAL A 596 -0.52 -23.47 -29.19
N TYR A 597 0.41 -22.67 -28.66
CA TYR A 597 0.13 -21.57 -27.75
C TYR A 597 -0.58 -20.40 -28.46
N SER A 598 -0.12 -20.02 -29.65
CA SER A 598 -0.75 -18.97 -30.46
C SER A 598 -2.14 -19.37 -30.99
N GLN A 599 -2.39 -20.65 -31.25
CA GLN A 599 -3.71 -21.15 -31.66
C GLN A 599 -4.71 -21.23 -30.51
N GLY A 600 -4.26 -21.54 -29.28
CA GLY A 600 -5.08 -21.48 -28.07
C GLY A 600 -5.58 -20.06 -27.74
N ARG A 601 -4.80 -19.03 -28.12
CA ARG A 601 -5.11 -17.60 -27.95
C ARG A 601 -6.27 -17.11 -28.83
N ALA A 602 -6.53 -17.75 -29.98
CA ALA A 602 -7.49 -17.27 -30.99
C ALA A 602 -8.96 -17.69 -30.76
N GLY A 603 -9.29 -18.30 -29.62
CA GLY A 603 -10.68 -18.60 -29.23
C GLY A 603 -11.45 -19.57 -30.15
N LYS A 604 -10.79 -20.18 -31.14
CA LYS A 604 -11.40 -21.23 -31.97
C LYS A 604 -11.44 -22.53 -31.17
N ALA A 605 -12.44 -22.66 -30.31
CA ALA A 605 -12.86 -23.90 -29.67
C ALA A 605 -13.50 -24.88 -30.69
N GLY A 606 -12.86 -25.06 -31.85
CA GLY A 606 -13.13 -26.22 -32.68
C GLY A 606 -12.25 -27.35 -32.15
N GLN A 607 -12.83 -28.52 -31.88
CA GLN A 607 -12.12 -29.78 -31.63
C GLN A 607 -11.18 -30.07 -32.81
N HIS A 608 -10.00 -29.48 -32.82
CA HIS A 608 -8.91 -29.92 -33.65
C HIS A 608 -8.26 -31.08 -32.91
N LYS A 609 -8.26 -32.28 -33.53
CA LYS A 609 -7.44 -33.39 -33.07
C LYS A 609 -6.00 -32.88 -33.06
N THR A 610 -5.44 -32.60 -31.89
CA THR A 610 -3.99 -32.45 -31.71
C THR A 610 -3.34 -33.68 -32.34
N ASP A 611 -2.40 -33.47 -33.26
CA ASP A 611 -1.71 -34.58 -33.89
C ASP A 611 -0.98 -35.40 -32.82
N LYS A 612 -0.88 -36.72 -32.99
CA LYS A 612 -0.21 -37.59 -32.01
C LYS A 612 1.22 -37.12 -31.75
N GLY A 613 1.91 -36.62 -32.79
CA GLY A 613 3.25 -36.05 -32.65
C GLY A 613 3.30 -34.79 -31.77
N GLU A 614 2.27 -33.94 -31.80
CA GLU A 614 2.20 -32.72 -30.98
C GLU A 614 1.96 -33.07 -29.50
N GLN A 615 1.09 -34.03 -29.21
CA GLN A 615 0.89 -34.50 -27.82
C GLN A 615 2.14 -35.16 -27.24
N THR A 616 2.86 -35.96 -28.04
CA THR A 616 4.13 -36.58 -27.60
C THR A 616 5.16 -35.51 -27.25
N ALA A 617 5.34 -34.48 -28.09
CA ALA A 617 6.26 -33.39 -27.82
C ALA A 617 5.89 -32.60 -26.54
N GLN A 618 4.60 -32.38 -26.30
CA GLN A 618 4.13 -31.72 -25.07
C GLN A 618 4.42 -32.55 -23.81
N ARG A 619 4.21 -33.88 -23.86
CA ARG A 619 4.53 -34.79 -22.75
C ARG A 619 6.01 -34.83 -22.44
N GLU A 620 6.86 -34.93 -23.47
CA GLU A 620 8.32 -34.86 -23.32
C GLU A 620 8.77 -33.54 -22.70
N THR A 621 8.12 -32.44 -23.08
CA THR A 621 8.37 -31.11 -22.51
C THR A 621 8.06 -31.10 -21.01
N LEU A 622 6.90 -31.61 -20.58
CA LEU A 622 6.55 -31.66 -19.16
C LEU A 622 7.49 -32.54 -18.33
N LEU A 623 7.93 -33.68 -18.87
CA LEU A 623 8.92 -34.53 -18.20
C LEU A 623 10.27 -33.83 -18.07
N SER A 624 10.67 -33.06 -19.09
CA SER A 624 11.91 -32.27 -19.07
C SER A 624 11.81 -31.15 -18.02
N VAL A 625 10.69 -30.41 -17.97
CA VAL A 625 10.42 -29.42 -16.90
C VAL A 625 10.51 -30.08 -15.52
N ALA A 626 9.85 -31.23 -15.34
CA ALA A 626 9.87 -31.95 -14.08
C ALA A 626 11.29 -32.40 -13.67
N LEU A 627 12.13 -32.75 -14.63
CA LEU A 627 13.54 -33.08 -14.39
C LEU A 627 14.35 -31.84 -13.99
N ASP A 628 14.27 -30.75 -14.75
CA ASP A 628 15.05 -29.51 -14.54
C ASP A 628 14.72 -28.82 -13.19
N HIS A 629 13.51 -29.05 -12.69
CA HIS A 629 13.01 -28.51 -11.42
C HIS A 629 12.90 -29.56 -10.29
N ASN A 630 13.56 -30.71 -10.43
CA ASN A 630 13.67 -31.75 -9.41
C ASN A 630 12.32 -32.25 -8.84
N LEU A 631 11.30 -32.40 -9.68
CA LEU A 631 9.97 -32.92 -9.28
C LEU A 631 9.97 -34.46 -9.17
N VAL A 632 10.83 -35.00 -8.30
CA VAL A 632 11.06 -36.46 -8.15
C VAL A 632 9.77 -37.22 -7.84
N GLY A 633 8.91 -36.67 -6.99
CA GLY A 633 7.61 -37.28 -6.64
C GLY A 633 6.72 -37.46 -7.86
N PHE A 634 6.58 -36.42 -8.68
CA PHE A 634 5.81 -36.46 -9.92
C PHE A 634 6.37 -37.48 -10.92
N LEU A 635 7.70 -37.47 -11.15
CA LEU A 635 8.37 -38.39 -12.06
C LEU A 635 8.18 -39.85 -11.63
N THR A 636 8.34 -40.12 -10.33
CA THR A 636 8.15 -41.46 -9.77
C THR A 636 6.72 -41.94 -9.97
N SER A 637 5.72 -41.09 -9.68
CA SER A 637 4.31 -41.42 -9.92
C SER A 637 4.02 -41.73 -11.39
N CYS A 638 4.62 -40.98 -12.33
CA CYS A 638 4.42 -41.21 -13.76
C CYS A 638 5.00 -42.57 -14.20
N ILE A 639 6.20 -42.91 -13.71
CA ILE A 639 6.85 -44.19 -13.99
C ILE A 639 6.02 -45.35 -13.44
N THR A 640 5.53 -45.23 -12.19
CA THR A 640 4.70 -46.27 -11.56
C THR A 640 3.40 -46.49 -12.34
N GLN A 641 2.69 -45.42 -12.71
CA GLN A 641 1.44 -45.56 -13.47
C GLN A 641 1.67 -46.18 -14.87
N TRP A 642 2.79 -45.83 -15.52
CA TRP A 642 3.18 -46.44 -16.78
C TRP A 642 3.53 -47.93 -16.63
N ALA A 643 4.25 -48.29 -15.57
CA ALA A 643 4.61 -49.67 -15.26
C ALA A 643 3.39 -50.55 -14.92
N GLU A 644 2.36 -49.97 -14.32
CA GLU A 644 1.08 -50.63 -13.99
C GLU A 644 0.14 -50.78 -15.19
N GLY A 645 0.55 -50.34 -16.40
CA GLY A 645 -0.25 -50.46 -17.61
C GLY A 645 -1.38 -49.44 -17.72
N GLY A 646 -1.32 -48.34 -16.97
CA GLY A 646 -2.23 -47.21 -17.13
C GLY A 646 -2.13 -46.65 -18.55
N GLN A 647 -3.26 -46.57 -19.26
CA GLN A 647 -3.28 -45.95 -20.58
C GLN A 647 -2.91 -44.46 -20.46
N SER A 648 -1.73 -44.11 -20.98
CA SER A 648 -1.26 -42.72 -21.12
C SER A 648 -1.52 -42.15 -22.50
#